data_AF-A0A507EK29-F1
#
_entry.id   AF-A0A507EK29-F1
#
_cell.length_a   1.000
_cell.length_b   1.000
_cell.length_c   1.000
_cell.angle_alpha   90.00
_cell.angle_beta   90.00
_cell.angle_gamma   90.00
#
_symmetry.space_group_name_H-M   'P 1'
#
loop_
_entity.id
_entity.type
_entity.pdbx_description
1 polymer ?
#
loop_
_entity_poly.entity_id
_entity_poly.type
_entity_poly.pdbx_seq_one_letter_code
_entity_poly.pdbx_strand_id
1 'polypeptide(L)'
;MTPLRIAFVHPDLGIGGAERLVVDAAVGLQSRGHSVVLYTSHHDPTHCFQETRDGTLKVSVAGDWLPRHLFGKGYILFAILRSIVLSFSLCLGHFGQYDLLVVDQLSASIPVLRFTNAKILFYCHFPDKLLTKRQSLLKKIYRLPVDFLEEQTTRMADKIVVNSRFTAGVFMKAFPSIKRAPDVLYPGIPLKSYCKEVNAADPTVIPLISEQQLLLSINRFERKKNIELAIYTFERLREQIPEEFPTLRLVVAGGYDTRVRENVEYLEELELLAIQMGFSTHVYSHGSKPPPKDAQVVFIPSFNDEQRTFLLARSLCLLYTPSEEHFGIVPVEAMYARLPVIAVNNGGPTETVGDGETGFLRNPDPTEFADAIAKLVTGVIRKEDLGSKGKMLVEEKFSSEALIDELERIISTMRGNEGGKGTSALYSFLTVFCILSALLSRHGGQRHSALCTWSNDFARAHILEQSKKWMGSSIGKIQSPSYRSSSPVRIVPRSSSLTSNRVSPPDVVFQEAQSPSPLGETVVTDGSWVDTDRHQNRSGEFLSVPGPSITEEGRWVFLRMIYEGQKRRGVGRDWWSGYFGSYDVPSKRSLASRRSSSASAESVKLRENTPSLQPPKLDTTGFSIPVFIPASPMSAGTHFSDNIVSVGNMLEPQNVPPWLQRLLELGPGIPSFLRGEYQEIDSLEVTRIREGGRISDHPYSLVVAQQREHMRRNRYYDIIPYDRSRVVLDEASAPEFSDYINASHVQGLPGTRSYIVSQGPMSNTFGDFWQMVWEQRSGLIIMLTREEERGRIKCHRYWPSQEGEESEFENIGGILVKLVQEQILSGGDVILRQMEITTGNDREKKRRVWQLHFLAWPDHRASSPQSVLAILDLARELQTRVEAEFEAGPMVVHCSAGCGRTGTFCAIDGVIALLENGDDARGELDVVHATVEKFREHRVSMVQTLEQYAFCYEAVLYRILEWQHGVGKPPRWITQFQTAAALQTAAEKDTISGPV
;
A
#
# COMPACT_ATOMS: atom_id res chain seq x y z
N MET A 1 -27.01 35.05 12.92
CA MET A 1 -28.13 35.87 12.35
C MET A 1 -29.44 35.65 13.13
N THR A 2 -30.65 35.87 12.56
CA THR A 2 -31.86 35.17 13.05
C THR A 2 -31.59 33.66 13.00
N PRO A 3 -31.92 32.86 14.03
CA PRO A 3 -31.79 31.41 13.98
C PRO A 3 -32.45 30.80 12.73
N LEU A 4 -31.85 29.74 12.21
CA LEU A 4 -32.37 28.93 11.11
C LEU A 4 -32.33 27.46 11.54
N ARG A 5 -33.23 26.66 10.97
CA ARG A 5 -33.22 25.20 11.07
C ARG A 5 -32.49 24.68 9.83
N ILE A 6 -31.31 24.12 10.02
CA ILE A 6 -30.38 23.72 8.96
C ILE A 6 -30.19 22.21 9.02
N ALA A 7 -30.36 21.53 7.88
CA ALA A 7 -29.96 20.14 7.75
C ALA A 7 -28.76 20.00 6.80
N PHE A 8 -27.70 19.36 7.27
CA PHE A 8 -26.60 18.91 6.41
C PHE A 8 -26.95 17.52 5.86
N VAL A 9 -26.64 17.26 4.60
CA VAL A 9 -26.87 15.98 3.90
C VAL A 9 -25.57 15.58 3.22
N HIS A 10 -24.91 14.56 3.78
CA HIS A 10 -23.59 14.08 3.37
C HIS A 10 -23.63 12.54 3.27
N PRO A 11 -22.92 11.88 2.33
CA PRO A 11 -23.17 10.46 2.05
C PRO A 11 -22.66 9.46 3.12
N ASP A 12 -21.50 9.70 3.75
CA ASP A 12 -20.83 8.73 4.63
C ASP A 12 -20.01 9.46 5.72
N LEU A 13 -20.30 9.25 7.01
CA LEU A 13 -19.57 9.89 8.11
C LEU A 13 -18.43 9.01 8.63
N GLY A 14 -17.39 8.86 7.79
CA GLY A 14 -16.09 8.31 8.18
C GLY A 14 -15.11 9.39 8.68
N ILE A 15 -13.81 9.09 8.57
CA ILE A 15 -12.72 10.04 8.88
C ILE A 15 -12.05 10.49 7.57
N GLY A 16 -12.26 11.76 7.20
CA GLY A 16 -11.70 12.35 5.99
C GLY A 16 -11.84 13.88 5.93
N GLY A 17 -11.31 14.50 4.86
CA GLY A 17 -11.21 15.95 4.75
C GLY A 17 -12.49 16.66 4.28
N ALA A 18 -13.40 15.97 3.60
CA ALA A 18 -14.71 16.52 3.23
C ALA A 18 -15.68 16.41 4.42
N GLU A 19 -15.64 15.24 5.03
CA GLU A 19 -16.30 14.86 6.27
C GLU A 19 -15.96 15.86 7.39
N ARG A 20 -14.67 16.21 7.55
CA ARG A 20 -14.24 17.24 8.53
C ARG A 20 -14.81 18.62 8.21
N LEU A 21 -14.74 19.08 6.95
CA LEU A 21 -15.27 20.38 6.55
C LEU A 21 -16.78 20.49 6.82
N VAL A 22 -17.54 19.42 6.56
CA VAL A 22 -18.97 19.34 6.86
C VAL A 22 -19.24 19.39 8.37
N VAL A 23 -18.44 18.71 9.18
CA VAL A 23 -18.54 18.76 10.66
C VAL A 23 -18.20 20.15 11.19
N ASP A 24 -17.09 20.76 10.75
CA ASP A 24 -16.71 22.12 11.17
C ASP A 24 -17.75 23.18 10.75
N ALA A 25 -18.28 23.08 9.53
CA ALA A 25 -19.37 23.94 9.06
C ALA A 25 -20.66 23.78 9.91
N ALA A 26 -20.98 22.54 10.30
CA ALA A 26 -22.15 22.24 11.11
C ALA A 26 -22.01 22.73 12.57
N VAL A 27 -20.90 22.42 13.24
CA VAL A 27 -20.60 22.87 14.62
C VAL A 27 -20.48 24.39 14.68
N GLY A 28 -19.82 25.01 13.70
CA GLY A 28 -19.69 26.45 13.62
C GLY A 28 -21.03 27.17 13.47
N LEU A 29 -21.91 26.75 12.56
CA LEU A 29 -23.26 27.32 12.46
C LEU A 29 -24.10 27.05 13.73
N GLN A 30 -23.94 25.91 14.38
CA GLN A 30 -24.59 25.62 15.66
C GLN A 30 -24.14 26.62 16.75
N SER A 31 -22.84 26.92 16.83
CA SER A 31 -22.29 27.93 17.75
C SER A 31 -22.81 29.35 17.50
N ARG A 32 -23.17 29.68 16.25
CA ARG A 32 -23.82 30.94 15.85
C ARG A 32 -25.33 30.98 16.19
N GLY A 33 -25.85 29.95 16.87
CA GLY A 33 -27.23 29.86 17.33
C GLY A 33 -28.21 29.28 16.31
N HIS A 34 -27.73 28.60 15.28
CA HIS A 34 -28.59 27.86 14.35
C HIS A 34 -28.91 26.46 14.91
N SER A 35 -30.11 25.94 14.60
CA SER A 35 -30.48 24.57 14.93
C SER A 35 -29.99 23.67 13.79
N VAL A 36 -29.01 22.81 14.08
CA VAL A 36 -28.31 21.99 13.07
C VAL A 36 -28.58 20.49 13.30
N VAL A 37 -28.88 19.77 12.22
CA VAL A 37 -29.01 18.30 12.20
C VAL A 37 -28.23 17.76 11.00
N LEU A 38 -27.53 16.64 11.15
CA LEU A 38 -26.72 16.04 10.08
C LEU A 38 -27.33 14.68 9.66
N TYR A 39 -27.71 14.57 8.38
CA TYR A 39 -28.25 13.37 7.77
C TYR A 39 -27.19 12.66 6.93
N THR A 40 -27.02 11.35 7.14
CA THR A 40 -26.05 10.51 6.42
C THR A 40 -26.60 9.15 6.04
N SER A 41 -26.01 8.51 5.02
CA SER A 41 -26.34 7.11 4.70
C SER A 41 -25.51 6.09 5.49
N HIS A 42 -24.37 6.48 6.06
CA HIS A 42 -23.56 5.64 6.96
C HIS A 42 -22.94 6.47 8.09
N HIS A 43 -22.76 5.86 9.25
CA HIS A 43 -22.02 6.43 10.38
C HIS A 43 -21.54 5.27 11.26
N ASP A 44 -20.23 5.20 11.51
CA ASP A 44 -19.63 4.23 12.42
C ASP A 44 -19.19 4.93 13.71
N PRO A 45 -19.86 4.72 14.86
CA PRO A 45 -19.46 5.30 16.15
C PRO A 45 -18.04 4.94 16.61
N THR A 46 -17.41 3.92 16.02
CA THR A 46 -16.00 3.55 16.28
C THR A 46 -15.01 4.27 15.35
N HIS A 47 -15.47 4.83 14.22
CA HIS A 47 -14.62 5.44 13.19
C HIS A 47 -15.22 6.74 12.61
N CYS A 48 -15.45 7.72 13.48
CA CYS A 48 -16.00 9.04 13.13
C CYS A 48 -15.43 10.16 14.02
N PHE A 49 -15.70 11.42 13.66
CA PHE A 49 -15.32 12.59 14.46
C PHE A 49 -16.08 12.68 15.78
N GLN A 50 -15.41 13.15 16.84
CA GLN A 50 -15.95 13.18 18.21
C GLN A 50 -17.30 13.92 18.28
N GLU A 51 -17.42 15.04 17.59
CA GLU A 51 -18.60 15.91 17.57
C GLU A 51 -19.84 15.22 16.96
N THR A 52 -19.64 14.13 16.20
CA THR A 52 -20.71 13.28 15.66
C THR A 52 -21.06 12.10 16.56
N ARG A 53 -20.24 11.85 17.61
CA ARG A 53 -20.32 10.69 18.51
C ARG A 53 -20.74 11.06 19.93
N ASP A 54 -20.28 12.18 20.46
CA ASP A 54 -20.59 12.65 21.83
C ASP A 54 -21.96 13.34 21.95
N GLY A 55 -22.63 13.59 20.81
CA GLY A 55 -23.95 14.20 20.73
C GLY A 55 -23.94 15.70 20.50
N THR A 56 -22.77 16.34 20.34
CA THR A 56 -22.64 17.76 19.96
C THR A 56 -23.47 18.06 18.70
N LEU A 57 -23.26 17.29 17.62
CA LEU A 57 -24.13 17.27 16.45
C LEU A 57 -25.16 16.14 16.54
N LYS A 58 -26.42 16.47 16.26
CA LYS A 58 -27.47 15.45 16.11
C LYS A 58 -27.35 14.77 14.74
N VAL A 59 -26.88 13.53 14.73
CA VAL A 59 -26.79 12.68 13.53
C VAL A 59 -28.09 11.90 13.30
N SER A 60 -28.46 11.68 12.04
CA SER A 60 -29.55 10.81 11.61
C SER A 60 -29.10 9.95 10.42
N VAL A 61 -29.19 8.62 10.57
CA VAL A 61 -28.70 7.65 9.58
C VAL A 61 -29.87 7.00 8.85
N ALA A 62 -29.86 7.00 7.50
CA ALA A 62 -30.87 6.29 6.72
C ALA A 62 -30.35 5.77 5.36
N GLY A 63 -30.77 4.54 5.03
CA GLY A 63 -30.35 3.82 3.82
C GLY A 63 -29.20 2.85 4.01
N ASP A 64 -28.67 2.70 5.24
CA ASP A 64 -27.43 1.93 5.47
C ASP A 64 -27.54 0.43 5.14
N TRP A 65 -28.76 -0.12 5.18
CA TRP A 65 -29.08 -1.49 4.77
C TRP A 65 -28.87 -1.78 3.28
N LEU A 66 -28.70 -0.77 2.43
CA LEU A 66 -28.38 -0.95 1.00
C LEU A 66 -26.88 -1.25 0.83
N PRO A 67 -26.49 -2.30 0.08
CA PRO A 67 -25.07 -2.64 -0.10
C PRO A 67 -24.33 -1.53 -0.86
N ARG A 68 -23.05 -1.28 -0.50
CA ARG A 68 -22.19 -0.28 -1.16
C ARG A 68 -21.85 -0.62 -2.63
N HIS A 69 -21.99 -1.88 -3.03
CA HIS A 69 -21.76 -2.40 -4.38
C HIS A 69 -22.45 -3.76 -4.56
N LEU A 70 -22.62 -4.20 -5.81
CA LEU A 70 -23.00 -5.59 -6.12
C LEU A 70 -21.84 -6.29 -6.83
N PHE A 71 -21.30 -7.37 -6.24
CA PHE A 71 -20.12 -8.11 -6.73
C PHE A 71 -18.91 -7.20 -7.08
N GLY A 72 -18.62 -6.19 -6.25
CA GLY A 72 -17.54 -5.22 -6.49
C GLY A 72 -17.77 -4.29 -7.69
N LYS A 73 -19.02 -4.12 -8.14
CA LYS A 73 -19.41 -3.25 -9.26
C LYS A 73 -20.55 -2.31 -8.85
N GLY A 74 -20.64 -1.17 -9.55
CA GLY A 74 -21.75 -0.23 -9.41
C GLY A 74 -21.69 0.72 -8.21
N TYR A 75 -20.53 0.94 -7.59
CA TYR A 75 -20.36 1.84 -6.43
C TYR A 75 -21.13 3.16 -6.52
N ILE A 76 -20.96 3.93 -7.61
CA ILE A 76 -21.65 5.22 -7.79
C ILE A 76 -23.18 5.07 -7.89
N LEU A 77 -23.69 3.98 -8.48
CA LEU A 77 -25.13 3.69 -8.54
C LEU A 77 -25.69 3.42 -7.13
N PHE A 78 -24.98 2.64 -6.31
CA PHE A 78 -25.41 2.36 -4.93
C PHE A 78 -25.26 3.57 -4.00
N ALA A 79 -24.24 4.41 -4.21
CA ALA A 79 -24.12 5.70 -3.50
C ALA A 79 -25.28 6.65 -3.85
N ILE A 80 -25.65 6.76 -5.14
CA ILE A 80 -26.83 7.51 -5.58
C ILE A 80 -28.12 6.95 -4.97
N LEU A 81 -28.32 5.62 -4.96
CA LEU A 81 -29.50 4.98 -4.37
C LEU A 81 -29.60 5.22 -2.85
N ARG A 82 -28.49 5.12 -2.11
CA ARG A 82 -28.40 5.42 -0.68
C ARG A 82 -28.74 6.90 -0.39
N SER A 83 -28.14 7.82 -1.15
CA SER A 83 -28.40 9.26 -1.07
C SER A 83 -29.87 9.62 -1.38
N ILE A 84 -30.50 8.94 -2.34
CA ILE A 84 -31.93 9.10 -2.66
C ILE A 84 -32.82 8.57 -1.53
N VAL A 85 -32.51 7.41 -0.93
CA VAL A 85 -33.28 6.86 0.21
C VAL A 85 -33.18 7.76 1.44
N LEU A 86 -31.98 8.26 1.75
CA LEU A 86 -31.76 9.28 2.79
C LEU A 86 -32.64 10.52 2.56
N SER A 87 -32.64 11.03 1.32
CA SER A 87 -33.44 12.19 0.93
C SER A 87 -34.94 11.96 1.08
N PHE A 88 -35.44 10.76 0.74
CA PHE A 88 -36.84 10.41 0.98
C PHE A 88 -37.20 10.32 2.46
N SER A 89 -36.33 9.75 3.31
CA SER A 89 -36.60 9.72 4.76
C SER A 89 -36.65 11.12 5.38
N LEU A 90 -35.78 12.04 4.95
CA LEU A 90 -35.81 13.44 5.36
C LEU A 90 -37.12 14.11 4.92
N CYS A 91 -37.51 13.97 3.64
CA CYS A 91 -38.75 14.55 3.12
C CYS A 91 -40.03 14.00 3.77
N LEU A 92 -40.06 12.71 4.13
CA LEU A 92 -41.22 12.07 4.76
C LEU A 92 -41.35 12.40 6.26
N GLY A 93 -40.23 12.47 7.00
CA GLY A 93 -40.24 12.77 8.43
C GLY A 93 -40.31 14.26 8.78
N HIS A 94 -39.79 15.13 7.91
CA HIS A 94 -39.41 16.51 8.28
C HIS A 94 -39.86 17.58 7.27
N PHE A 95 -40.94 17.35 6.53
CA PHE A 95 -41.51 18.32 5.58
C PHE A 95 -41.76 19.70 6.24
N GLY A 96 -41.18 20.77 5.69
CA GLY A 96 -41.30 22.14 6.23
C GLY A 96 -40.55 22.42 7.55
N GLN A 97 -39.78 21.47 8.08
CA GLN A 97 -39.04 21.63 9.34
C GLN A 97 -37.68 22.32 9.18
N TYR A 98 -37.18 22.48 7.95
CA TYR A 98 -35.89 23.09 7.65
C TYR A 98 -36.04 24.33 6.77
N ASP A 99 -35.20 25.33 7.02
CA ASP A 99 -35.13 26.58 6.27
C ASP A 99 -34.03 26.52 5.18
N LEU A 100 -32.95 25.78 5.48
CA LEU A 100 -31.80 25.55 4.62
C LEU A 100 -31.39 24.07 4.66
N LEU A 101 -31.04 23.52 3.51
CA LEU A 101 -30.34 22.25 3.34
C LEU A 101 -28.95 22.53 2.76
N VAL A 102 -27.91 22.03 3.43
CA VAL A 102 -26.54 21.99 2.90
C VAL A 102 -26.27 20.58 2.41
N VAL A 103 -26.09 20.41 1.10
CA VAL A 103 -25.89 19.11 0.45
C VAL A 103 -24.45 19.02 -0.01
N ASP A 104 -23.77 17.92 0.25
CA ASP A 104 -22.35 17.74 -0.07
C ASP A 104 -22.07 16.44 -0.85
N GLN A 105 -20.95 16.44 -1.59
CA GLN A 105 -20.43 15.44 -2.53
C GLN A 105 -21.38 15.03 -3.68
N LEU A 106 -22.57 14.50 -3.36
CA LEU A 106 -23.46 13.84 -4.31
C LEU A 106 -24.77 14.64 -4.51
N SER A 107 -24.83 15.41 -5.60
CA SER A 107 -25.99 16.23 -5.94
C SER A 107 -27.26 15.44 -6.34
N ALA A 108 -27.17 14.11 -6.54
CA ALA A 108 -28.30 13.28 -6.99
C ALA A 108 -29.52 13.25 -6.03
N SER A 109 -29.31 13.66 -4.77
CA SER A 109 -30.31 13.92 -3.73
C SER A 109 -31.19 15.14 -4.02
N ILE A 110 -30.63 16.19 -4.65
CA ILE A 110 -31.23 17.53 -4.75
C ILE A 110 -32.65 17.54 -5.37
N PRO A 111 -32.98 16.77 -6.43
CA PRO A 111 -34.33 16.71 -6.97
C PRO A 111 -35.39 16.23 -5.97
N VAL A 112 -35.02 15.33 -5.05
CA VAL A 112 -35.90 14.84 -3.98
C VAL A 112 -35.96 15.87 -2.84
N LEU A 113 -34.82 16.44 -2.45
CA LEU A 113 -34.74 17.43 -1.37
C LEU A 113 -35.51 18.73 -1.68
N ARG A 114 -35.68 19.11 -2.96
CA ARG A 114 -36.53 20.26 -3.36
C ARG A 114 -38.01 20.12 -2.94
N PHE A 115 -38.50 18.92 -2.60
CA PHE A 115 -39.85 18.76 -2.06
C PHE A 115 -40.04 19.42 -0.68
N THR A 116 -38.98 19.59 0.11
CA THR A 116 -39.06 20.19 1.46
C THR A 116 -39.49 21.67 1.45
N ASN A 117 -39.37 22.36 0.31
CA ASN A 117 -39.42 23.81 0.13
C ASN A 117 -38.31 24.61 0.85
N ALA A 118 -37.36 23.94 1.51
CA ALA A 118 -36.16 24.58 2.05
C ALA A 118 -35.23 25.07 0.93
N LYS A 119 -34.38 26.06 1.23
CA LYS A 119 -33.32 26.47 0.31
C LYS A 119 -32.23 25.40 0.21
N ILE A 120 -31.64 25.21 -0.96
CA ILE A 120 -30.55 24.23 -1.16
C ILE A 120 -29.25 24.93 -1.52
N LEU A 121 -28.24 24.79 -0.64
CA LEU A 121 -26.84 25.09 -0.92
C LEU A 121 -26.13 23.77 -1.22
N PHE A 122 -25.46 23.66 -2.37
CA PHE A 122 -24.65 22.49 -2.72
C PHE A 122 -23.17 22.83 -2.59
N TYR A 123 -22.45 22.08 -1.75
CA TYR A 123 -21.00 22.13 -1.65
C TYR A 123 -20.39 21.11 -2.63
N CYS A 124 -19.43 21.56 -3.44
CA CYS A 124 -18.75 20.72 -4.41
C CYS A 124 -17.24 20.75 -4.17
N HIS A 125 -16.72 19.72 -3.49
CA HIS A 125 -15.28 19.52 -3.31
C HIS A 125 -14.56 19.29 -4.64
N PHE A 126 -15.13 18.44 -5.51
CA PHE A 126 -14.67 18.18 -6.88
C PHE A 126 -15.77 17.46 -7.70
N PRO A 127 -15.82 17.58 -9.05
CA PRO A 127 -16.80 16.85 -9.87
C PRO A 127 -16.53 15.33 -9.94
N ASP A 128 -17.53 14.49 -9.65
CA ASP A 128 -17.40 13.02 -9.67
C ASP A 128 -17.16 12.47 -11.09
N LYS A 129 -17.70 13.15 -12.12
CA LYS A 129 -17.37 12.81 -13.52
C LYS A 129 -15.85 12.87 -13.82
N LEU A 130 -15.06 13.61 -13.05
CA LEU A 130 -13.59 13.68 -13.19
C LEU A 130 -12.84 12.64 -12.34
N LEU A 131 -13.40 12.19 -11.22
CA LEU A 131 -12.78 11.18 -10.33
C LEU A 131 -12.60 9.80 -10.99
N THR A 132 -13.29 9.52 -12.10
CA THR A 132 -13.31 8.19 -12.74
C THR A 132 -12.39 8.10 -13.97
N LYS A 133 -11.23 7.43 -13.87
CA LYS A 133 -10.37 7.10 -15.04
C LYS A 133 -11.17 6.31 -16.11
N ARG A 134 -11.28 6.87 -17.34
CA ARG A 134 -12.23 6.44 -18.42
C ARG A 134 -11.61 5.51 -19.49
N GLN A 135 -10.90 4.47 -19.07
CA GLN A 135 -10.03 3.66 -19.96
C GLN A 135 -10.75 2.81 -21.04
N SER A 136 -12.01 2.38 -20.84
CA SER A 136 -12.71 1.51 -21.82
C SER A 136 -14.02 2.13 -22.36
N LEU A 137 -14.41 1.74 -23.57
CA LEU A 137 -15.62 2.24 -24.23
C LEU A 137 -16.90 1.93 -23.43
N LEU A 138 -17.02 0.70 -22.89
CA LEU A 138 -18.11 0.33 -21.99
C LEU A 138 -18.17 1.23 -20.75
N LYS A 139 -17.03 1.56 -20.14
CA LYS A 139 -16.97 2.44 -18.96
C LYS A 139 -17.34 3.89 -19.30
N LYS A 140 -17.02 4.37 -20.52
CA LYS A 140 -17.47 5.66 -21.04
C LYS A 140 -19.00 5.66 -21.21
N ILE A 141 -19.58 4.67 -21.89
CA ILE A 141 -21.02 4.56 -22.12
C ILE A 141 -21.80 4.45 -20.79
N TYR A 142 -21.32 3.65 -19.84
CA TYR A 142 -21.89 3.55 -18.49
C TYR A 142 -21.88 4.88 -17.73
N ARG A 143 -20.85 5.71 -17.90
CA ARG A 143 -20.74 7.01 -17.21
C ARG A 143 -21.60 8.11 -17.84
N LEU A 144 -21.84 8.11 -19.16
CA LEU A 144 -22.67 9.14 -19.84
C LEU A 144 -24.00 9.50 -19.12
N PRO A 145 -24.89 8.56 -18.74
CA PRO A 145 -26.13 8.92 -18.03
C PRO A 145 -25.89 9.42 -16.61
N VAL A 146 -24.80 9.01 -15.94
CA VAL A 146 -24.45 9.45 -14.58
C VAL A 146 -23.86 10.86 -14.61
N ASP A 147 -22.95 11.15 -15.55
CA ASP A 147 -22.34 12.47 -15.74
C ASP A 147 -23.39 13.52 -16.13
N PHE A 148 -24.39 13.12 -16.93
CA PHE A 148 -25.54 13.96 -17.28
C PHE A 148 -26.46 14.19 -16.09
N LEU A 149 -26.73 13.13 -15.30
CA LEU A 149 -27.53 13.25 -14.08
C LEU A 149 -26.88 14.23 -13.10
N GLU A 150 -25.60 14.00 -12.74
CA GLU A 150 -24.79 14.86 -11.87
C GLU A 150 -24.90 16.33 -12.27
N GLU A 151 -24.75 16.64 -13.55
CA GLU A 151 -24.85 18.01 -14.05
C GLU A 151 -26.25 18.60 -13.89
N GLN A 152 -27.29 17.87 -14.24
CA GLN A 152 -28.66 18.35 -14.11
C GLN A 152 -29.11 18.48 -12.64
N THR A 153 -28.66 17.60 -11.75
CA THR A 153 -28.99 17.68 -10.33
C THR A 153 -28.20 18.77 -9.60
N THR A 154 -26.92 18.97 -9.95
CA THR A 154 -26.10 20.10 -9.47
C THR A 154 -26.69 21.45 -9.91
N ARG A 155 -27.23 21.52 -11.14
CA ARG A 155 -27.96 22.70 -11.65
C ARG A 155 -29.22 23.03 -10.84
N MET A 156 -29.78 22.08 -10.09
CA MET A 156 -31.02 22.25 -9.32
C MET A 156 -30.82 22.77 -7.88
N ALA A 157 -29.57 22.98 -7.41
CA ALA A 157 -29.32 23.72 -6.18
C ALA A 157 -29.76 25.20 -6.33
N ASP A 158 -30.11 25.89 -5.24
CA ASP A 158 -30.36 27.34 -5.31
C ASP A 158 -29.03 28.13 -5.31
N LYS A 159 -28.03 27.65 -4.56
CA LYS A 159 -26.65 28.17 -4.51
C LYS A 159 -25.66 27.01 -4.65
N ILE A 160 -24.50 27.26 -5.25
CA ILE A 160 -23.39 26.30 -5.34
C ILE A 160 -22.15 26.98 -4.77
N VAL A 161 -21.37 26.24 -3.98
CA VAL A 161 -20.07 26.66 -3.46
C VAL A 161 -19.00 25.62 -3.78
N VAL A 162 -17.75 26.07 -3.89
CA VAL A 162 -16.55 25.23 -4.11
C VAL A 162 -15.41 25.65 -3.18
N ASN A 163 -14.45 24.76 -2.95
CA ASN A 163 -13.34 24.97 -2.01
C ASN A 163 -12.25 25.97 -2.48
N SER A 164 -12.22 26.37 -3.76
CA SER A 164 -11.22 27.28 -4.33
C SER A 164 -11.67 27.87 -5.68
N ARG A 165 -11.03 28.96 -6.14
CA ARG A 165 -11.22 29.52 -7.50
C ARG A 165 -10.67 28.58 -8.57
N PHE A 166 -9.61 27.82 -8.27
CA PHE A 166 -9.14 26.73 -9.14
C PHE A 166 -10.25 25.70 -9.37
N THR A 167 -10.87 25.20 -8.29
CA THR A 167 -12.02 24.29 -8.38
C THR A 167 -13.22 24.96 -9.05
N ALA A 168 -13.45 26.27 -8.88
CA ALA A 168 -14.47 27.00 -9.65
C ALA A 168 -14.18 26.95 -11.17
N GLY A 169 -12.92 27.12 -11.58
CA GLY A 169 -12.48 26.99 -12.96
C GLY A 169 -12.64 25.57 -13.51
N VAL A 170 -12.34 24.54 -12.72
CA VAL A 170 -12.57 23.13 -13.08
C VAL A 170 -14.07 22.82 -13.15
N PHE A 171 -14.87 23.31 -12.20
CA PHE A 171 -16.33 23.17 -12.17
C PHE A 171 -16.97 23.73 -13.45
N MET A 172 -16.60 24.95 -13.85
CA MET A 172 -17.15 25.58 -15.07
C MET A 172 -16.76 24.83 -16.36
N LYS A 173 -15.59 24.18 -16.39
CA LYS A 173 -15.19 23.28 -17.49
C LYS A 173 -15.95 21.94 -17.45
N ALA A 174 -16.25 21.42 -16.26
CA ALA A 174 -16.90 20.13 -16.04
C ALA A 174 -18.43 20.16 -16.26
N PHE A 175 -19.08 21.32 -16.04
CA PHE A 175 -20.53 21.47 -16.08
C PHE A 175 -20.99 22.58 -17.06
N PRO A 176 -20.75 22.46 -18.37
CA PRO A 176 -20.94 23.53 -19.34
C PRO A 176 -22.40 24.02 -19.51
N SER A 177 -23.42 23.26 -19.06
CA SER A 177 -24.80 23.76 -19.02
C SER A 177 -25.11 24.66 -17.81
N ILE A 178 -24.24 24.68 -16.80
CA ILE A 178 -24.37 25.52 -15.60
C ILE A 178 -23.68 26.87 -15.85
N LYS A 179 -24.41 27.83 -16.42
CA LYS A 179 -23.88 29.17 -16.75
C LYS A 179 -23.60 30.08 -15.55
N ARG A 180 -23.97 29.68 -14.32
CA ARG A 180 -23.65 30.42 -13.09
C ARG A 180 -22.29 29.96 -12.56
N ALA A 181 -21.40 30.89 -12.25
CA ALA A 181 -20.22 30.57 -11.45
C ALA A 181 -20.66 30.12 -10.04
N PRO A 182 -19.96 29.14 -9.42
CA PRO A 182 -20.10 28.89 -7.99
C PRO A 182 -19.41 29.99 -7.18
N ASP A 183 -19.88 30.23 -5.96
CA ASP A 183 -19.14 31.05 -4.99
C ASP A 183 -17.99 30.20 -4.41
N VAL A 184 -16.95 30.85 -3.86
CA VAL A 184 -15.83 30.16 -3.22
C VAL A 184 -16.01 30.23 -1.71
N LEU A 185 -15.95 29.07 -1.06
CA LEU A 185 -16.01 28.92 0.40
C LEU A 185 -14.78 28.11 0.81
N TYR A 186 -13.75 28.80 1.30
CA TYR A 186 -12.47 28.15 1.60
C TYR A 186 -12.57 27.25 2.84
N PRO A 187 -11.96 26.05 2.84
CA PRO A 187 -11.75 25.25 4.03
C PRO A 187 -10.99 26.04 5.12
N GLY A 188 -11.48 25.98 6.35
CA GLY A 188 -10.82 26.59 7.51
C GLY A 188 -10.26 25.53 8.46
N ILE A 189 -9.14 25.82 9.14
CA ILE A 189 -8.58 24.97 10.19
C ILE A 189 -8.96 25.45 11.60
N PRO A 190 -9.22 24.55 12.56
CA PRO A 190 -9.53 24.91 13.94
C PRO A 190 -8.25 25.34 14.65
N LEU A 191 -8.02 26.67 14.73
CA LEU A 191 -6.74 27.27 15.15
C LEU A 191 -6.18 26.69 16.46
N LYS A 192 -7.07 26.48 17.45
CA LYS A 192 -6.72 25.93 18.78
C LYS A 192 -6.01 24.57 18.71
N SER A 193 -6.37 23.71 17.76
CA SER A 193 -5.75 22.39 17.57
C SER A 193 -4.29 22.47 17.10
N TYR A 194 -3.90 23.61 16.51
CA TYR A 194 -2.55 23.89 16.01
C TYR A 194 -1.79 24.88 16.90
N CYS A 195 -2.36 25.29 18.05
CA CYS A 195 -1.69 26.10 19.07
C CYS A 195 -0.91 25.29 20.11
N LYS A 196 -0.77 23.96 19.93
CA LYS A 196 -0.01 23.10 20.84
C LYS A 196 1.47 23.53 20.87
N GLU A 197 2.04 23.60 22.07
CA GLU A 197 3.50 23.66 22.22
C GLU A 197 4.13 22.29 21.89
N VAL A 198 5.38 22.30 21.43
CA VAL A 198 6.08 21.09 20.99
C VAL A 198 6.51 20.26 22.20
N ASN A 199 5.86 19.12 22.43
CA ASN A 199 6.28 18.16 23.45
C ASN A 199 7.55 17.40 23.02
N ALA A 200 8.72 18.03 23.17
CA ALA A 200 10.01 17.42 22.87
C ALA A 200 10.38 16.22 23.76
N ALA A 201 9.63 15.98 24.85
CA ALA A 201 9.77 14.81 25.72
C ALA A 201 8.89 13.62 25.31
N ASP A 202 8.06 13.76 24.26
CA ASP A 202 7.22 12.67 23.78
C ASP A 202 8.08 11.52 23.18
N PRO A 203 7.89 10.25 23.58
CA PRO A 203 8.66 9.11 23.08
C PRO A 203 8.62 8.90 21.55
N THR A 204 7.62 9.46 20.86
CA THR A 204 7.48 9.42 19.41
C THR A 204 8.12 10.61 18.70
N VAL A 205 8.39 11.70 19.44
CA VAL A 205 9.08 12.90 18.96
C VAL A 205 10.59 12.82 19.18
N ILE A 206 11.04 12.27 20.32
CA ILE A 206 12.48 12.14 20.65
C ILE A 206 13.32 11.54 19.50
N PRO A 207 12.90 10.47 18.79
CA PRO A 207 13.62 9.93 17.63
C PRO A 207 13.78 10.89 16.44
N LEU A 208 12.93 11.91 16.32
CA LEU A 208 12.93 12.87 15.22
C LEU A 208 13.77 14.13 15.53
N ILE A 209 14.28 14.27 16.76
CA ILE A 209 15.14 15.38 17.15
C ILE A 209 16.49 15.26 16.43
N SER A 210 16.86 16.31 15.70
CA SER A 210 18.13 16.42 14.97
C SER A 210 18.74 17.80 15.13
N GLU A 211 20.07 17.82 15.17
CA GLU A 211 20.88 19.04 15.04
C GLU A 211 20.75 19.63 13.63
N GLN A 212 20.53 18.78 12.62
CA GLN A 212 20.32 19.20 11.23
C GLN A 212 19.01 19.99 11.09
N GLN A 213 19.06 21.02 10.25
CA GLN A 213 17.91 21.85 9.90
C GLN A 213 16.99 21.07 8.95
N LEU A 214 15.72 20.92 9.35
CA LEU A 214 14.78 20.06 8.63
C LEU A 214 14.12 20.81 7.46
N LEU A 215 14.13 20.21 6.28
CA LEU A 215 13.27 20.54 5.15
C LEU A 215 12.11 19.54 5.13
N LEU A 216 10.87 19.97 4.97
CA LEU A 216 9.70 19.12 5.22
C LEU A 216 8.84 18.97 3.97
N SER A 217 8.46 17.74 3.59
CA SER A 217 7.36 17.48 2.67
C SER A 217 6.29 16.68 3.40
N ILE A 218 5.05 17.21 3.45
CA ILE A 218 3.90 16.50 4.01
C ILE A 218 2.90 16.19 2.90
N ASN A 219 2.83 14.90 2.53
CA ASN A 219 1.96 14.39 1.48
C ASN A 219 1.53 12.93 1.77
N ARG A 220 0.47 12.47 1.13
CA ARG A 220 0.24 11.02 1.01
C ARG A 220 1.19 10.43 -0.01
N PHE A 221 1.55 9.16 0.16
CA PHE A 221 2.38 8.41 -0.78
C PHE A 221 1.60 8.00 -2.05
N GLU A 222 1.01 8.96 -2.74
CA GLU A 222 0.26 8.79 -4.00
C GLU A 222 1.04 9.48 -5.13
N ARG A 223 1.35 8.81 -6.26
CA ARG A 223 2.32 9.31 -7.27
C ARG A 223 1.97 10.68 -7.86
N LYS A 224 0.68 10.99 -7.93
CA LYS A 224 0.16 12.32 -8.33
C LYS A 224 0.58 13.49 -7.41
N LYS A 225 1.21 13.21 -6.26
CA LYS A 225 1.76 14.21 -5.33
C LYS A 225 3.18 14.64 -5.67
N ASN A 226 3.83 13.99 -6.64
CA ASN A 226 5.13 14.41 -7.21
C ASN A 226 6.23 14.62 -6.14
N ILE A 227 6.26 13.75 -5.13
CA ILE A 227 7.21 13.83 -4.00
C ILE A 227 8.66 13.71 -4.50
N GLU A 228 8.90 13.08 -5.65
CA GLU A 228 10.18 13.03 -6.36
C GLU A 228 10.78 14.44 -6.52
N LEU A 229 9.96 15.46 -6.79
CA LEU A 229 10.40 16.86 -6.91
C LEU A 229 11.12 17.35 -5.65
N ALA A 230 10.71 16.92 -4.45
CA ALA A 230 11.41 17.29 -3.21
C ALA A 230 12.80 16.63 -3.11
N ILE A 231 12.97 15.43 -3.66
CA ILE A 231 14.25 14.69 -3.66
C ILE A 231 15.19 15.28 -4.73
N TYR A 232 14.70 15.51 -5.96
CA TYR A 232 15.45 16.25 -6.99
C TYR A 232 15.83 17.67 -6.54
N THR A 233 14.94 18.36 -5.81
CA THR A 233 15.24 19.68 -5.22
C THR A 233 16.41 19.59 -4.25
N PHE A 234 16.41 18.58 -3.37
CA PHE A 234 17.48 18.36 -2.40
C PHE A 234 18.82 17.99 -3.09
N GLU A 235 18.76 17.32 -4.23
CA GLU A 235 19.91 17.06 -5.10
C GLU A 235 20.49 18.34 -5.71
N ARG A 236 19.67 19.23 -6.30
CA ARG A 236 20.12 20.53 -6.80
C ARG A 236 20.63 21.43 -5.68
N LEU A 237 20.02 21.37 -4.49
CA LEU A 237 20.45 22.15 -3.33
C LEU A 237 21.87 21.77 -2.87
N ARG A 238 22.25 20.48 -2.96
CA ARG A 238 23.62 20.00 -2.72
C ARG A 238 24.66 20.62 -3.66
N GLU A 239 24.25 20.93 -4.89
CA GLU A 239 25.12 21.56 -5.90
C GLU A 239 25.18 23.09 -5.73
N GLN A 240 24.08 23.71 -5.28
CA GLN A 240 23.98 25.16 -5.10
C GLN A 240 24.65 25.68 -3.82
N ILE A 241 24.52 24.97 -2.70
CA ILE A 241 25.03 25.39 -1.37
C ILE A 241 25.84 24.27 -0.69
N PRO A 242 26.95 23.80 -1.29
CA PRO A 242 27.68 22.62 -0.83
C PRO A 242 28.32 22.76 0.56
N GLU A 243 28.56 23.98 1.05
CA GLU A 243 29.13 24.23 2.38
C GLU A 243 28.06 24.08 3.48
N GLU A 244 26.86 24.60 3.25
CA GLU A 244 25.74 24.52 4.19
C GLU A 244 24.96 23.19 4.09
N PHE A 245 24.95 22.54 2.92
CA PHE A 245 24.15 21.34 2.66
C PHE A 245 24.30 20.19 3.70
N PRO A 246 25.49 19.88 4.26
CA PRO A 246 25.63 18.85 5.29
C PRO A 246 24.80 19.12 6.56
N THR A 247 24.44 20.39 6.82
CA THR A 247 23.58 20.77 7.94
C THR A 247 22.09 20.50 7.70
N LEU A 248 21.69 20.09 6.49
CA LEU A 248 20.29 19.95 6.09
C LEU A 248 19.83 18.48 6.10
N ARG A 249 18.55 18.27 6.40
CA ARG A 249 17.88 16.96 6.34
C ARG A 249 16.49 17.10 5.72
N LEU A 250 16.22 16.37 4.64
CA LEU A 250 14.88 16.26 4.06
C LEU A 250 14.05 15.23 4.86
N VAL A 251 12.87 15.63 5.30
CA VAL A 251 11.88 14.76 5.94
C VAL A 251 10.66 14.64 5.05
N VAL A 252 10.40 13.43 4.55
CA VAL A 252 9.25 13.10 3.68
C VAL A 252 8.24 12.32 4.51
N ALA A 253 7.11 12.94 4.83
CA ALA A 253 6.19 12.46 5.84
C ALA A 253 4.73 12.46 5.35
N GLY A 254 3.90 11.57 5.88
CA GLY A 254 2.44 11.68 5.74
C GLY A 254 1.71 10.37 5.45
N GLY A 255 0.46 10.50 5.03
CA GLY A 255 -0.51 9.40 5.06
C GLY A 255 -0.11 8.21 4.21
N TYR A 256 0.06 7.06 4.87
CA TYR A 256 0.47 5.78 4.32
C TYR A 256 -0.47 4.68 4.84
N ASP A 257 -0.83 3.74 3.97
CA ASP A 257 -1.70 2.60 4.27
C ASP A 257 -1.17 1.38 3.52
N THR A 258 -0.73 0.35 4.24
CA THR A 258 -0.17 -0.90 3.70
C THR A 258 -1.15 -1.70 2.84
N ARG A 259 -2.46 -1.41 2.94
CA ARG A 259 -3.52 -2.05 2.14
C ARG A 259 -3.69 -1.37 0.78
N VAL A 260 -3.18 -0.15 0.62
CA VAL A 260 -3.24 0.62 -0.63
C VAL A 260 -1.90 0.43 -1.34
N ARG A 261 -1.87 -0.47 -2.34
CA ARG A 261 -0.63 -0.90 -3.01
C ARG A 261 0.28 0.29 -3.36
N GLU A 262 -0.27 1.30 -4.06
CA GLU A 262 0.41 2.54 -4.49
C GLU A 262 1.26 3.22 -3.40
N ASN A 263 0.79 3.25 -2.15
CA ASN A 263 1.54 3.85 -1.04
C ASN A 263 2.85 3.10 -0.75
N VAL A 264 2.81 1.76 -0.84
CA VAL A 264 3.95 0.89 -0.59
C VAL A 264 4.96 0.99 -1.74
N GLU A 265 4.49 0.85 -2.99
CA GLU A 265 5.34 0.96 -4.19
C GLU A 265 6.11 2.28 -4.20
N TYR A 266 5.39 3.39 -3.98
CA TYR A 266 5.94 4.72 -4.16
C TYR A 266 6.87 5.13 -3.02
N LEU A 267 6.66 4.63 -1.79
CA LEU A 267 7.65 4.77 -0.73
C LEU A 267 8.97 4.08 -1.11
N GLU A 268 8.90 2.87 -1.68
CA GLU A 268 10.10 2.12 -2.09
C GLU A 268 10.76 2.75 -3.33
N GLU A 269 10.00 3.28 -4.30
CA GLU A 269 10.50 4.09 -5.43
C GLU A 269 11.22 5.36 -4.96
N LEU A 270 10.66 6.09 -3.97
CA LEU A 270 11.27 7.31 -3.41
C LEU A 270 12.52 7.01 -2.57
N GLU A 271 12.52 5.91 -1.80
CA GLU A 271 13.69 5.44 -1.04
C GLU A 271 14.83 5.07 -2.00
N LEU A 272 14.53 4.35 -3.08
CA LEU A 272 15.49 4.02 -4.14
C LEU A 272 15.99 5.25 -4.89
N LEU A 273 15.13 6.22 -5.23
CA LEU A 273 15.52 7.46 -5.91
C LEU A 273 16.54 8.27 -5.08
N ALA A 274 16.30 8.40 -3.78
CA ALA A 274 17.23 9.09 -2.87
C ALA A 274 18.57 8.33 -2.73
N ILE A 275 18.55 6.99 -2.69
CA ILE A 275 19.77 6.17 -2.70
C ILE A 275 20.55 6.34 -4.02
N GLN A 276 19.86 6.37 -5.17
CA GLN A 276 20.49 6.58 -6.49
C GLN A 276 21.18 7.95 -6.62
N MET A 277 20.68 8.97 -5.94
CA MET A 277 21.31 10.29 -5.83
C MET A 277 22.48 10.34 -4.82
N GLY A 278 22.77 9.23 -4.14
CA GLY A 278 23.87 9.12 -3.18
C GLY A 278 23.55 9.66 -1.77
N PHE A 279 22.28 9.74 -1.37
CA PHE A 279 21.91 10.16 -0.02
C PHE A 279 21.87 8.99 0.97
N SER A 280 22.26 9.24 2.23
CA SER A 280 21.95 8.33 3.34
C SER A 280 20.45 8.42 3.65
N THR A 281 19.72 7.30 3.54
CA THR A 281 18.27 7.22 3.71
C THR A 281 17.88 6.41 4.95
N HIS A 282 16.74 6.77 5.56
CA HIS A 282 16.13 5.97 6.63
C HIS A 282 14.60 6.05 6.59
N VAL A 283 13.92 4.93 6.80
CA VAL A 283 12.45 4.89 6.95
C VAL A 283 12.11 4.66 8.42
N TYR A 284 11.52 5.67 9.06
CA TYR A 284 11.15 5.64 10.46
C TYR A 284 9.65 5.38 10.65
N SER A 285 9.32 4.15 11.06
CA SER A 285 8.02 3.76 11.57
C SER A 285 8.00 3.77 13.10
N HIS A 286 6.83 3.88 13.73
CA HIS A 286 6.70 3.72 15.18
C HIS A 286 7.26 2.36 15.64
N GLY A 287 8.06 2.33 16.70
CA GLY A 287 8.78 1.14 17.18
C GLY A 287 10.05 0.76 16.40
N SER A 288 10.33 1.38 15.24
CA SER A 288 11.59 1.17 14.51
C SER A 288 12.76 1.93 15.15
N LYS A 289 13.99 1.59 14.74
CA LYS A 289 15.20 2.30 15.20
C LYS A 289 15.13 3.80 14.81
N PRO A 290 15.63 4.71 15.66
CA PRO A 290 15.66 6.13 15.33
C PRO A 290 16.52 6.37 14.07
N PRO A 291 16.19 7.41 13.26
CA PRO A 291 17.03 7.85 12.16
C PRO A 291 18.49 8.08 12.59
N PRO A 292 19.48 7.53 11.86
CA PRO A 292 20.89 7.83 12.07
C PRO A 292 21.21 9.34 12.01
N LYS A 293 22.31 9.77 12.64
CA LYS A 293 22.73 11.18 12.62
C LYS A 293 23.16 11.65 11.23
N ASP A 294 23.67 10.74 10.40
CA ASP A 294 24.06 10.96 9.01
C ASP A 294 22.91 10.87 7.99
N ALA A 295 21.73 10.37 8.39
CA ALA A 295 20.60 10.20 7.48
C ALA A 295 20.11 11.55 6.93
N GLN A 296 20.30 11.78 5.63
CA GLN A 296 19.98 13.03 4.96
C GLN A 296 18.55 13.08 4.43
N VAL A 297 17.97 11.92 4.11
CA VAL A 297 16.54 11.79 3.73
C VAL A 297 15.85 10.81 4.67
N VAL A 298 14.86 11.28 5.41
CA VAL A 298 14.08 10.48 6.38
C VAL A 298 12.63 10.38 5.93
N PHE A 299 12.16 9.16 5.70
CA PHE A 299 10.77 8.88 5.35
C PHE A 299 9.97 8.50 6.60
N ILE A 300 8.77 9.07 6.76
CA ILE A 300 7.87 8.82 7.89
C ILE A 300 6.49 8.38 7.33
N PRO A 301 6.27 7.05 7.16
CA PRO A 301 5.04 6.50 6.60
C PRO A 301 3.90 6.50 7.63
N SER A 302 3.26 7.66 7.77
CA SER A 302 2.31 8.10 8.80
C SER A 302 2.94 8.57 10.11
N PHE A 303 2.35 9.63 10.68
CA PHE A 303 2.75 10.29 11.92
C PHE A 303 1.54 10.61 12.81
N ASN A 304 1.77 10.87 14.10
CA ASN A 304 0.75 11.34 15.04
C ASN A 304 0.72 12.89 15.15
N ASP A 305 -0.22 13.44 15.92
CA ASP A 305 -0.37 14.89 16.10
C ASP A 305 0.86 15.58 16.71
N GLU A 306 1.55 14.93 17.65
CA GLU A 306 2.73 15.49 18.33
C GLU A 306 3.93 15.55 17.38
N GLN A 307 4.13 14.49 16.60
CA GLN A 307 5.12 14.44 15.51
C GLN A 307 4.81 15.49 14.43
N ARG A 308 3.53 15.68 14.03
CA ARG A 308 3.16 16.77 13.11
C ARG A 308 3.52 18.13 13.69
N THR A 309 3.17 18.37 14.96
CA THR A 309 3.40 19.64 15.66
C THR A 309 4.90 19.94 15.76
N PHE A 310 5.72 18.94 16.12
CA PHE A 310 7.17 19.02 16.09
C PHE A 310 7.72 19.36 14.70
N LEU A 311 7.33 18.60 13.66
CA LEU A 311 7.85 18.76 12.31
C LEU A 311 7.50 20.14 11.72
N LEU A 312 6.25 20.59 11.86
CA LEU A 312 5.81 21.90 11.38
C LEU A 312 6.55 23.05 12.09
N ALA A 313 6.76 22.96 13.40
CA ALA A 313 7.47 24.00 14.16
C ALA A 313 8.98 24.04 13.86
N ARG A 314 9.66 22.87 13.88
CA ARG A 314 11.12 22.75 13.82
C ARG A 314 11.72 22.96 12.42
N SER A 315 10.96 22.69 11.36
CA SER A 315 11.47 22.76 9.98
C SER A 315 11.72 24.20 9.50
N LEU A 316 12.57 24.37 8.48
CA LEU A 316 12.84 25.66 7.85
C LEU A 316 11.70 26.09 6.91
N CYS A 317 11.23 25.18 6.06
CA CYS A 317 10.13 25.39 5.12
C CYS A 317 9.40 24.07 4.79
N LEU A 318 8.15 24.18 4.33
CA LEU A 318 7.39 23.10 3.71
C LEU A 318 7.60 23.12 2.19
N LEU A 319 8.00 21.99 1.60
CA LEU A 319 8.01 21.72 0.17
C LEU A 319 6.67 21.07 -0.21
N TYR A 320 5.81 21.79 -0.92
CA TYR A 320 4.50 21.32 -1.35
C TYR A 320 4.46 21.06 -2.86
N THR A 321 4.90 19.85 -3.21
CA THR A 321 5.08 19.33 -4.57
C THR A 321 3.84 18.99 -5.42
N PRO A 322 2.60 18.82 -4.90
CA PRO A 322 1.45 18.43 -5.74
C PRO A 322 1.06 19.47 -6.80
N SER A 323 0.77 18.99 -8.01
CA SER A 323 0.13 19.77 -9.08
C SER A 323 -1.38 19.47 -9.16
N GLU A 324 -2.18 20.41 -9.71
CA GLU A 324 -3.64 20.35 -9.84
C GLU A 324 -4.41 20.07 -8.52
N GLU A 325 -3.76 20.34 -7.37
CA GLU A 325 -4.36 20.18 -6.05
C GLU A 325 -5.57 21.11 -5.87
N HIS A 326 -6.64 20.63 -5.22
CA HIS A 326 -7.91 21.35 -5.24
C HIS A 326 -7.95 22.53 -4.26
N PHE A 327 -7.16 22.47 -3.18
CA PHE A 327 -7.01 23.56 -2.20
C PHE A 327 -5.61 23.54 -1.55
N GLY A 328 -5.20 22.39 -0.99
CA GLY A 328 -3.95 22.25 -0.25
C GLY A 328 -4.08 22.75 1.19
N ILE A 329 -4.65 21.92 2.07
CA ILE A 329 -4.82 22.25 3.50
C ILE A 329 -3.48 22.25 4.25
N VAL A 330 -2.51 21.43 3.83
CA VAL A 330 -1.19 21.31 4.46
C VAL A 330 -0.39 22.63 4.39
N PRO A 331 -0.37 23.39 3.27
CA PRO A 331 0.07 24.79 3.25
C PRO A 331 -0.55 25.69 4.32
N VAL A 332 -1.85 25.54 4.60
CA VAL A 332 -2.55 26.34 5.64
C VAL A 332 -2.09 25.93 7.05
N GLU A 333 -1.98 24.62 7.32
CA GLU A 333 -1.43 24.09 8.58
C GLU A 333 0.01 24.59 8.83
N ALA A 334 0.85 24.59 7.80
CA ALA A 334 2.23 25.06 7.85
C ALA A 334 2.33 26.58 8.07
N MET A 335 1.60 27.39 7.29
CA MET A 335 1.58 28.85 7.46
C MET A 335 1.11 29.26 8.87
N TYR A 336 0.13 28.57 9.45
CA TYR A 336 -0.31 28.83 10.83
C TYR A 336 0.77 28.51 11.87
N ALA A 337 1.51 27.41 11.66
CA ALA A 337 2.70 27.05 12.43
C ALA A 337 3.92 27.97 12.17
N ARG A 338 3.75 29.07 11.41
CA ARG A 338 4.81 29.99 10.96
C ARG A 338 5.93 29.31 10.14
N LEU A 339 5.58 28.25 9.41
CA LEU A 339 6.45 27.57 8.47
C LEU A 339 6.20 28.11 7.05
N PRO A 340 7.19 28.78 6.42
CA PRO A 340 7.07 29.23 5.03
C PRO A 340 6.86 28.06 4.07
N VAL A 341 6.03 28.27 3.05
CA VAL A 341 5.63 27.21 2.11
C VAL A 341 6.20 27.47 0.72
N ILE A 342 6.95 26.50 0.17
CA ILE A 342 7.43 26.49 -1.20
C ILE A 342 6.54 25.52 -1.97
N ALA A 343 5.60 26.04 -2.77
CA ALA A 343 4.57 25.25 -3.43
C ALA A 343 4.64 25.36 -4.95
N VAL A 344 4.10 24.35 -5.64
CA VAL A 344 3.92 24.43 -7.09
C VAL A 344 2.91 25.55 -7.42
N ASN A 345 3.22 26.36 -8.42
CA ASN A 345 2.43 27.48 -8.94
C ASN A 345 1.24 26.97 -9.78
N ASN A 346 0.45 26.06 -9.22
CA ASN A 346 -0.67 25.41 -9.87
C ASN A 346 -1.67 24.88 -8.82
N GLY A 347 -2.96 24.91 -9.15
CA GLY A 347 -4.01 24.47 -8.22
C GLY A 347 -4.29 25.45 -7.08
N GLY A 348 -4.97 24.97 -6.05
CA GLY A 348 -5.30 25.73 -4.84
C GLY A 348 -4.14 26.38 -4.07
N PRO A 349 -2.89 25.87 -4.10
CA PRO A 349 -1.73 26.56 -3.53
C PRO A 349 -1.55 28.00 -4.02
N THR A 350 -1.97 28.33 -5.25
CA THR A 350 -1.92 29.72 -5.78
C THR A 350 -2.94 30.67 -5.14
N GLU A 351 -3.81 30.17 -4.26
CA GLU A 351 -4.78 30.95 -3.49
C GLU A 351 -4.47 30.97 -1.99
N THR A 352 -3.75 29.97 -1.48
CA THR A 352 -3.35 29.89 -0.07
C THR A 352 -1.99 30.53 0.19
N VAL A 353 -1.00 30.34 -0.70
CA VAL A 353 0.36 30.88 -0.53
C VAL A 353 0.53 32.18 -1.31
N GLY A 354 0.98 33.25 -0.63
CA GLY A 354 1.42 34.48 -1.27
C GLY A 354 2.90 34.42 -1.64
N ASP A 355 3.23 34.41 -2.94
CA ASP A 355 4.61 34.39 -3.43
C ASP A 355 5.39 35.63 -2.96
N GLY A 356 6.51 35.41 -2.26
CA GLY A 356 7.30 36.47 -1.63
C GLY A 356 6.70 37.05 -0.34
N GLU A 357 5.49 36.63 0.07
CA GLU A 357 4.81 37.13 1.27
C GLU A 357 4.66 36.08 2.37
N THR A 358 4.13 34.90 2.07
CA THR A 358 3.98 33.80 3.05
C THR A 358 4.81 32.58 2.69
N GLY A 359 5.41 32.58 1.51
CA GLY A 359 6.12 31.46 0.92
C GLY A 359 6.56 31.79 -0.51
N PHE A 360 6.71 30.76 -1.34
CA PHE A 360 7.09 30.90 -2.74
C PHE A 360 6.25 30.00 -3.65
N LEU A 361 5.82 30.52 -4.81
CA LEU A 361 5.11 29.78 -5.84
C LEU A 361 6.02 29.55 -7.04
N ARG A 362 6.41 28.30 -7.29
CA ARG A 362 7.39 27.94 -8.33
C ARG A 362 6.83 26.94 -9.33
N ASN A 363 7.37 26.91 -10.53
CA ASN A 363 7.08 25.81 -11.45
C ASN A 363 7.54 24.48 -10.81
N PRO A 364 7.04 23.30 -11.27
CA PRO A 364 7.48 22.01 -10.75
C PRO A 364 8.89 21.63 -11.26
N ASP A 365 9.84 22.54 -11.11
CA ASP A 365 11.24 22.45 -11.48
C ASP A 365 12.11 22.38 -10.20
N PRO A 366 13.04 21.41 -10.10
CA PRO A 366 13.91 21.26 -8.93
C PRO A 366 14.81 22.46 -8.64
N THR A 367 15.20 23.22 -9.67
CA THR A 367 16.09 24.39 -9.56
C THR A 367 15.33 25.58 -8.99
N GLU A 368 14.13 25.87 -9.49
CA GLU A 368 13.29 26.94 -8.94
C GLU A 368 12.92 26.72 -7.46
N PHE A 369 12.74 25.46 -7.06
CA PHE A 369 12.53 25.08 -5.66
C PHE A 369 13.83 25.22 -4.84
N ALA A 370 14.99 24.77 -5.35
CA ALA A 370 16.27 24.89 -4.66
C ALA A 370 16.66 26.37 -4.45
N ASP A 371 16.49 27.22 -5.47
CA ASP A 371 16.65 28.67 -5.42
C ASP A 371 15.82 29.35 -4.33
N ALA A 372 14.66 28.79 -3.98
CA ALA A 372 13.78 29.30 -2.94
C ALA A 372 14.22 28.83 -1.54
N ILE A 373 14.73 27.61 -1.41
CA ILE A 373 15.30 27.08 -0.16
C ILE A 373 16.64 27.74 0.15
N ALA A 374 17.53 27.90 -0.84
CA ALA A 374 18.84 28.51 -0.67
C ALA A 374 18.75 29.91 -0.06
N LYS A 375 17.75 30.71 -0.45
CA LYS A 375 17.47 32.05 0.12
C LYS A 375 17.07 32.02 1.61
N LEU A 376 16.48 30.91 2.07
CA LEU A 376 16.13 30.70 3.48
C LEU A 376 17.33 30.18 4.29
N VAL A 377 18.11 29.25 3.72
CA VAL A 377 19.31 28.67 4.37
C VAL A 377 20.42 29.71 4.54
N THR A 378 20.71 30.49 3.48
CA THR A 378 21.71 31.57 3.49
C THR A 378 21.26 32.84 4.25
N GLY A 379 20.04 32.85 4.80
CA GLY A 379 19.50 33.97 5.58
C GLY A 379 19.15 35.22 4.77
N VAL A 380 19.23 35.19 3.43
CA VAL A 380 18.81 36.29 2.54
C VAL A 380 17.33 36.65 2.75
N ILE A 381 16.51 35.68 3.10
CA ILE A 381 15.12 35.85 3.54
C ILE A 381 14.93 35.05 4.84
N ARG A 382 14.41 35.69 5.89
CA ARG A 382 14.25 35.05 7.20
C ARG A 382 12.94 34.28 7.29
N LYS A 383 12.94 33.12 7.96
CA LYS A 383 11.76 32.27 8.18
C LYS A 383 10.64 33.06 8.87
N GLU A 384 11.02 33.90 9.83
CA GLU A 384 10.13 34.61 10.73
C GLU A 384 9.28 35.66 10.01
N ASP A 385 9.83 36.32 8.99
CA ASP A 385 9.15 37.38 8.24
C ASP A 385 8.03 36.82 7.36
N LEU A 386 8.30 35.72 6.65
CA LEU A 386 7.32 34.98 5.86
C LEU A 386 6.31 34.24 6.77
N GLY A 387 6.80 33.55 7.80
CA GLY A 387 5.97 32.76 8.71
C GLY A 387 4.98 33.60 9.52
N SER A 388 5.36 34.82 9.91
CA SER A 388 4.44 35.74 10.60
C SER A 388 3.31 36.22 9.69
N LYS A 389 3.61 36.55 8.43
CA LYS A 389 2.60 36.88 7.41
C LYS A 389 1.71 35.68 7.09
N GLY A 390 2.29 34.48 6.98
CA GLY A 390 1.57 33.22 6.80
C GLY A 390 0.52 33.00 7.89
N LYS A 391 0.91 33.13 9.17
CA LYS A 391 -0.02 33.00 10.28
C LYS A 391 -1.18 34.01 10.21
N MET A 392 -0.88 35.30 9.99
CA MET A 392 -1.93 36.32 9.88
C MET A 392 -2.91 36.05 8.73
N LEU A 393 -2.42 35.61 7.57
CA LEU A 393 -3.25 35.25 6.42
C LEU A 393 -4.19 34.08 6.72
N VAL A 394 -3.73 33.08 7.47
CA VAL A 394 -4.56 31.95 7.90
C VAL A 394 -5.60 32.40 8.93
N GLU A 395 -5.24 33.25 9.89
CA GLU A 395 -6.18 33.78 10.88
C GLU A 395 -7.30 34.60 10.21
N GLU A 396 -6.97 35.39 9.19
CA GLU A 396 -7.90 36.22 8.40
C GLU A 396 -8.83 35.41 7.48
N LYS A 397 -8.32 34.38 6.77
CA LYS A 397 -9.02 33.78 5.61
C LYS A 397 -9.22 32.27 5.66
N PHE A 398 -8.44 31.55 6.47
CA PHE A 398 -8.40 30.08 6.48
C PHE A 398 -8.54 29.49 7.90
N SER A 399 -9.13 30.26 8.81
CA SER A 399 -9.60 29.82 10.13
C SER A 399 -11.00 29.20 10.03
N SER A 400 -11.36 28.30 10.95
CA SER A 400 -12.74 27.81 11.07
C SER A 400 -13.74 28.96 11.25
N GLU A 401 -13.34 30.02 11.95
CA GLU A 401 -14.11 31.25 12.13
C GLU A 401 -14.38 31.96 10.78
N ALA A 402 -13.37 32.16 9.93
CA ALA A 402 -13.52 32.75 8.60
C ALA A 402 -14.41 31.92 7.66
N LEU A 403 -14.29 30.59 7.70
CA LEU A 403 -15.19 29.65 7.00
C LEU A 403 -16.67 29.90 7.40
N ILE A 404 -16.94 30.13 8.68
CA ILE A 404 -18.30 30.34 9.20
C ILE A 404 -18.84 31.74 8.89
N ASP A 405 -18.00 32.78 8.95
CA ASP A 405 -18.41 34.13 8.55
C ASP A 405 -18.76 34.21 7.06
N GLU A 406 -17.95 33.59 6.19
CA GLU A 406 -18.25 33.51 4.75
C GLU A 406 -19.47 32.62 4.47
N LEU A 407 -19.68 31.54 5.23
CA LEU A 407 -20.88 30.70 5.12
C LEU A 407 -22.15 31.45 5.56
N GLU A 408 -22.14 32.16 6.70
CA GLU A 408 -23.25 33.05 7.11
C GLU A 408 -23.49 34.14 6.04
N ARG A 409 -22.43 34.74 5.48
CA ARG A 409 -22.53 35.71 4.38
C ARG A 409 -23.22 35.11 3.15
N ILE A 410 -22.77 33.95 2.67
CA ILE A 410 -23.37 33.25 1.52
C ILE A 410 -24.84 32.90 1.80
N ILE A 411 -25.14 32.33 2.96
CA ILE A 411 -26.52 31.98 3.39
C ILE A 411 -27.41 33.23 3.39
N SER A 412 -26.91 34.40 3.84
CA SER A 412 -27.69 35.63 3.82
C SER A 412 -28.14 36.04 2.41
N THR A 413 -27.29 35.86 1.39
CA THR A 413 -27.64 36.18 -0.01
C THR A 413 -28.78 35.32 -0.56
N MET A 414 -28.95 34.10 -0.03
CA MET A 414 -30.00 33.16 -0.48
C MET A 414 -31.40 33.56 0.01
N ARG A 415 -31.50 34.44 1.02
CA ARG A 415 -32.78 34.81 1.67
C ARG A 415 -33.62 35.80 0.87
N GLY A 416 -33.05 36.44 -0.17
CA GLY A 416 -33.74 37.46 -0.98
C GLY A 416 -34.46 36.94 -2.23
N ASN A 417 -34.25 35.70 -2.67
CA ASN A 417 -34.86 35.14 -3.87
C ASN A 417 -36.05 34.23 -3.53
N GLU A 418 -37.21 34.43 -4.15
CA GLU A 418 -38.35 33.51 -4.01
C GLU A 418 -38.04 32.09 -4.54
N GLY A 419 -38.73 31.08 -4.00
CA GLY A 419 -38.50 29.67 -4.34
C GLY A 419 -39.13 29.26 -5.67
N GLY A 420 -38.31 29.03 -6.71
CA GLY A 420 -38.77 28.48 -7.98
C GLY A 420 -39.39 27.07 -7.83
N LYS A 421 -40.70 26.96 -8.10
CA LYS A 421 -41.48 25.72 -7.97
C LYS A 421 -41.01 24.68 -9.02
N GLY A 422 -40.34 23.63 -8.55
CA GLY A 422 -39.59 22.67 -9.40
C GLY A 422 -40.41 21.61 -10.14
N THR A 423 -41.68 21.87 -10.47
CA THR A 423 -42.64 20.84 -10.93
C THR A 423 -42.31 20.21 -12.28
N SER A 424 -41.64 20.93 -13.20
CA SER A 424 -41.29 20.39 -14.52
C SER A 424 -40.10 19.42 -14.50
N ALA A 425 -39.04 19.75 -13.76
CA ALA A 425 -37.84 18.91 -13.64
C ALA A 425 -38.12 17.55 -12.97
N LEU A 426 -39.15 17.51 -12.11
CA LEU A 426 -39.60 16.30 -11.42
C LEU A 426 -40.02 15.18 -12.40
N TYR A 427 -40.76 15.51 -13.46
CA TYR A 427 -41.20 14.52 -14.45
C TYR A 427 -40.00 13.90 -15.17
N SER A 428 -39.03 14.73 -15.60
CA SER A 428 -37.79 14.24 -16.21
C SER A 428 -36.99 13.34 -15.28
N PHE A 429 -36.84 13.72 -14.00
CA PHE A 429 -36.11 12.92 -13.01
C PHE A 429 -36.80 11.59 -12.71
N LEU A 430 -38.12 11.59 -12.45
CA LEU A 430 -38.87 10.36 -12.19
C LEU A 430 -38.86 9.42 -13.41
N THR A 431 -39.01 9.94 -14.63
CA THR A 431 -38.91 9.11 -15.85
C THR A 431 -37.53 8.47 -15.98
N VAL A 432 -36.43 9.21 -15.79
CA VAL A 432 -35.07 8.65 -15.86
C VAL A 432 -34.82 7.65 -14.73
N PHE A 433 -35.26 7.94 -13.50
CA PHE A 433 -35.13 7.04 -12.36
C PHE A 433 -35.88 5.72 -12.59
N CYS A 434 -37.16 5.79 -13.01
CA CYS A 434 -37.95 4.60 -13.32
C CYS A 434 -37.36 3.79 -14.49
N ILE A 435 -36.78 4.43 -15.52
CA ILE A 435 -36.06 3.74 -16.59
C ILE A 435 -34.85 2.98 -16.04
N LEU A 436 -34.05 3.60 -15.16
CA LEU A 436 -32.89 2.94 -14.55
C LEU A 436 -33.31 1.78 -13.64
N SER A 437 -34.35 1.94 -12.81
CA SER A 437 -34.91 0.86 -11.99
C SER A 437 -35.48 -0.30 -12.84
N ALA A 438 -36.14 0.01 -13.96
CA ALA A 438 -36.68 -0.99 -14.88
C ALA A 438 -35.57 -1.76 -15.62
N LEU A 439 -34.49 -1.08 -16.01
CA LEU A 439 -33.31 -1.73 -16.61
C LEU A 439 -32.63 -2.70 -15.63
N LEU A 440 -32.44 -2.28 -14.37
CA LEU A 440 -31.90 -3.14 -13.31
C LEU A 440 -32.78 -4.36 -13.02
N SER A 441 -34.11 -4.17 -13.06
CA SER A 441 -35.08 -5.26 -12.88
C SER A 441 -35.06 -6.30 -14.00
N ARG A 442 -34.45 -5.98 -15.16
CA ARG A 442 -34.48 -6.82 -16.37
C ARG A 442 -33.37 -7.87 -16.46
N HIS A 443 -32.55 -8.01 -15.41
CA HIS A 443 -31.56 -9.10 -15.25
C HIS A 443 -31.74 -9.91 -13.96
N GLY A 444 -32.76 -9.62 -13.14
CA GLY A 444 -33.18 -10.50 -12.05
C GLY A 444 -34.17 -11.55 -12.54
N GLY A 445 -33.87 -12.84 -12.33
CA GLY A 445 -34.84 -13.92 -12.53
C GLY A 445 -36.09 -13.73 -11.65
N GLN A 446 -37.24 -14.29 -12.07
CA GLN A 446 -38.56 -14.04 -11.47
C GLN A 446 -38.62 -14.21 -9.93
N ARG A 447 -38.50 -13.12 -9.16
CA ARG A 447 -38.88 -13.08 -7.73
C ARG A 447 -39.11 -11.69 -7.10
N HIS A 448 -39.63 -10.71 -7.85
CA HIS A 448 -40.08 -9.42 -7.29
C HIS A 448 -41.47 -9.02 -7.80
N SER A 449 -42.54 -9.48 -7.13
CA SER A 449 -43.90 -8.94 -7.30
C SER A 449 -44.28 -7.89 -6.24
N ALA A 450 -43.64 -7.90 -5.06
CA ALA A 450 -44.03 -7.07 -3.91
C ALA A 450 -43.62 -5.58 -3.99
N LEU A 451 -42.47 -5.26 -4.62
CA LEU A 451 -41.98 -3.87 -4.73
C LEU A 451 -42.72 -3.06 -5.82
N CYS A 452 -43.23 -3.74 -6.84
CA CYS A 452 -43.98 -3.12 -7.93
C CYS A 452 -45.47 -2.93 -7.60
N THR A 453 -46.04 -3.69 -6.65
CA THR A 453 -47.37 -3.40 -6.10
C THR A 453 -47.32 -2.24 -5.12
N TRP A 454 -46.40 -2.27 -4.14
CA TRP A 454 -46.29 -1.22 -3.12
C TRP A 454 -46.14 0.19 -3.70
N SER A 455 -45.32 0.38 -4.73
CA SER A 455 -45.14 1.68 -5.39
C SER A 455 -46.37 2.14 -6.19
N ASN A 456 -47.10 1.24 -6.86
CA ASN A 456 -48.33 1.57 -7.58
C ASN A 456 -49.50 1.88 -6.64
N ASP A 457 -49.63 1.13 -5.55
CA ASP A 457 -50.71 1.33 -4.58
C ASP A 457 -50.44 2.56 -3.68
N PHE A 458 -49.17 2.87 -3.36
CA PHE A 458 -48.79 4.13 -2.71
C PHE A 458 -49.12 5.35 -3.61
N ALA A 459 -48.79 5.27 -4.91
CA ALA A 459 -49.15 6.31 -5.87
C ALA A 459 -50.68 6.50 -5.96
N ARG A 460 -51.45 5.41 -6.05
CA ARG A 460 -52.92 5.45 -6.06
C ARG A 460 -53.51 6.03 -4.78
N ALA A 461 -53.02 5.60 -3.61
CA ALA A 461 -53.51 6.07 -2.32
C ALA A 461 -53.30 7.58 -2.16
N HIS A 462 -52.10 8.09 -2.45
CA HIS A 462 -51.81 9.51 -2.27
C HIS A 462 -52.47 10.41 -3.34
N ILE A 463 -52.67 9.91 -4.57
CA ILE A 463 -53.50 10.60 -5.58
C ILE A 463 -54.96 10.69 -5.14
N LEU A 464 -55.52 9.63 -4.52
CA LEU A 464 -56.88 9.64 -3.96
C LEU A 464 -57.02 10.55 -2.73
N GLU A 465 -55.94 10.77 -1.96
CA GLU A 465 -55.93 11.68 -0.81
C GLU A 465 -55.82 13.15 -1.24
N GLN A 466 -54.90 13.47 -2.15
CA GLN A 466 -54.73 14.82 -2.70
C GLN A 466 -55.96 15.27 -3.50
N SER A 467 -56.55 14.40 -4.31
CA SER A 467 -57.77 14.73 -5.07
C SER A 467 -58.99 14.98 -4.16
N LYS A 468 -59.09 14.29 -3.01
CA LYS A 468 -60.11 14.62 -1.98
C LYS A 468 -59.88 15.99 -1.34
N LYS A 469 -58.63 16.35 -1.02
CA LYS A 469 -58.28 17.70 -0.51
C LYS A 469 -58.54 18.81 -1.55
N TRP A 470 -58.44 18.51 -2.84
CA TRP A 470 -58.68 19.48 -3.91
C TRP A 470 -60.17 19.61 -4.29
N MET A 471 -60.93 18.51 -4.36
CA MET A 471 -62.37 18.56 -4.66
C MET A 471 -63.22 19.16 -3.53
N GLY A 472 -62.69 19.21 -2.30
CA GLY A 472 -63.39 19.79 -1.14
C GLY A 472 -63.52 21.33 -1.13
N SER A 473 -62.89 22.05 -2.06
CA SER A 473 -62.79 23.52 -2.02
C SER A 473 -63.30 24.24 -3.27
N SER A 474 -63.96 23.55 -4.22
CA SER A 474 -64.45 24.19 -5.45
C SER A 474 -65.66 23.49 -6.09
N ILE A 475 -66.87 23.84 -5.62
CA ILE A 475 -68.13 23.95 -6.38
C ILE A 475 -69.11 24.76 -5.49
N GLY A 476 -69.55 25.94 -5.95
CA GLY A 476 -70.18 26.93 -5.06
C GLY A 476 -71.17 27.93 -5.69
N LYS A 477 -71.64 27.65 -6.91
CA LYS A 477 -72.58 28.44 -7.74
C LYS A 477 -72.10 29.79 -8.27
N ILE A 478 -72.21 29.94 -9.59
CA ILE A 478 -72.17 31.21 -10.32
C ILE A 478 -73.60 31.74 -10.44
N GLN A 479 -73.83 33.03 -10.17
CA GLN A 479 -74.93 33.81 -10.75
C GLN A 479 -74.57 35.30 -10.77
N SER A 480 -75.12 36.04 -11.74
CA SER A 480 -74.81 37.45 -12.03
C SER A 480 -75.95 38.05 -12.85
N PRO A 481 -76.00 39.37 -13.12
CA PRO A 481 -75.44 40.53 -12.38
C PRO A 481 -76.52 41.59 -12.04
N SER A 482 -76.21 42.58 -11.19
CA SER A 482 -77.02 43.82 -11.10
C SER A 482 -76.25 45.05 -10.60
N TYR A 483 -76.82 46.24 -10.88
CA TYR A 483 -76.20 47.58 -10.84
C TYR A 483 -76.28 48.32 -9.49
N ARG A 484 -75.41 49.33 -9.31
CA ARG A 484 -75.52 50.51 -8.40
C ARG A 484 -75.41 50.23 -6.88
N SER A 485 -74.92 51.15 -6.03
CA SER A 485 -74.27 52.46 -6.23
C SER A 485 -73.53 52.93 -4.95
N SER A 486 -72.88 54.11 -5.04
CA SER A 486 -72.69 55.10 -3.95
C SER A 486 -71.89 54.73 -2.67
N SER A 487 -70.68 55.32 -2.59
CA SER A 487 -70.05 55.83 -1.35
C SER A 487 -70.95 56.92 -0.68
N PRO A 488 -70.74 57.42 0.56
CA PRO A 488 -69.42 57.85 1.11
C PRO A 488 -69.20 57.83 2.66
N VAL A 489 -67.97 58.16 3.13
CA VAL A 489 -67.57 59.07 4.26
C VAL A 489 -68.29 58.90 5.65
N ARG A 490 -67.62 58.82 6.83
CA ARG A 490 -66.89 59.92 7.52
C ARG A 490 -66.11 59.53 8.81
N ILE A 491 -64.86 60.02 8.92
CA ILE A 491 -64.13 60.69 10.05
C ILE A 491 -64.38 60.28 11.55
N VAL A 492 -63.24 60.06 12.25
CA VAL A 492 -62.81 60.19 13.69
C VAL A 492 -63.40 61.39 14.53
N PRO A 493 -63.05 61.72 15.83
CA PRO A 493 -61.99 61.24 16.77
C PRO A 493 -62.37 61.09 18.29
N ARG A 494 -61.37 60.76 19.15
CA ARG A 494 -61.09 61.16 20.58
C ARG A 494 -60.77 59.99 21.56
N SER A 495 -60.17 60.18 22.75
CA SER A 495 -58.80 60.67 23.10
C SER A 495 -58.61 60.97 24.61
N SER A 496 -57.75 60.22 25.32
CA SER A 496 -57.22 60.49 26.69
C SER A 496 -56.15 59.41 27.04
N SER A 497 -54.89 59.66 27.45
CA SER A 497 -54.30 60.40 28.61
C SER A 497 -54.41 59.61 29.94
N LEU A 498 -53.37 59.36 30.78
CA LEU A 498 -52.08 60.07 31.01
C LEU A 498 -50.92 59.17 31.54
N THR A 499 -49.74 59.80 31.63
CA THR A 499 -48.38 59.38 32.04
C THR A 499 -48.15 58.84 33.47
N SER A 500 -47.03 58.12 33.68
CA SER A 500 -45.95 58.54 34.63
C SER A 500 -44.59 57.85 34.34
N ASN A 501 -43.49 58.34 34.94
CA ASN A 501 -42.10 57.88 34.82
C ASN A 501 -41.38 58.00 36.19
N ARG A 502 -40.50 57.05 36.57
CA ARG A 502 -39.12 57.29 37.13
C ARG A 502 -38.40 56.00 37.62
N VAL A 503 -37.18 56.16 38.15
CA VAL A 503 -36.10 55.16 38.30
C VAL A 503 -35.54 55.15 39.76
N SER A 504 -34.75 54.13 40.12
CA SER A 504 -33.70 54.10 41.18
C SER A 504 -34.07 53.43 42.56
N PRO A 505 -33.20 53.34 43.61
CA PRO A 505 -32.68 52.07 44.19
C PRO A 505 -32.84 52.02 45.77
N PRO A 506 -32.02 51.38 46.67
CA PRO A 506 -30.82 50.51 46.55
C PRO A 506 -30.69 49.31 47.55
N ASP A 507 -29.54 48.62 47.49
CA ASP A 507 -28.67 47.93 48.51
C ASP A 507 -29.15 47.42 49.89
N VAL A 508 -28.49 46.33 50.38
CA VAL A 508 -27.69 46.28 51.64
C VAL A 508 -26.87 44.97 51.80
N VAL A 509 -25.69 45.05 52.48
CA VAL A 509 -24.61 44.03 52.67
C VAL A 509 -24.95 42.88 53.66
N PHE A 510 -24.25 41.72 53.70
CA PHE A 510 -22.98 41.39 54.44
C PHE A 510 -22.73 39.83 54.39
N GLN A 511 -21.62 39.13 54.79
CA GLN A 511 -20.20 39.38 55.17
C GLN A 511 -19.42 38.02 55.33
N GLU A 512 -18.10 37.95 54.99
CA GLU A 512 -17.05 36.98 55.49
C GLU A 512 -17.21 35.43 55.32
N ALA A 513 -16.19 34.54 55.43
CA ALA A 513 -14.71 34.63 55.52
C ALA A 513 -13.95 33.31 55.15
N GLN A 514 -12.72 33.47 54.64
CA GLN A 514 -11.46 32.67 54.84
C GLN A 514 -11.32 31.14 54.55
N SER A 515 -10.05 30.74 54.38
CA SER A 515 -9.49 29.40 54.13
C SER A 515 -8.63 28.88 55.31
N PRO A 516 -8.20 27.62 55.29
CA PRO A 516 -6.76 27.33 55.54
C PRO A 516 -6.13 26.35 54.52
N SER A 517 -4.88 25.95 54.74
CA SER A 517 -3.94 25.42 53.72
C SER A 517 -3.12 24.18 54.25
N PRO A 518 -2.01 23.71 53.63
CA PRO A 518 -1.60 22.28 53.66
C PRO A 518 -0.42 21.91 54.59
N LEU A 519 -0.05 20.62 54.62
CA LEU A 519 1.28 20.02 54.87
C LEU A 519 1.18 18.48 54.64
N GLY A 520 2.25 17.71 54.36
CA GLY A 520 3.67 18.06 54.24
C GLY A 520 4.51 16.90 53.65
N GLU A 521 5.84 17.07 53.63
CA GLU A 521 6.82 16.17 52.99
C GLU A 521 7.48 15.18 53.97
N THR A 522 8.08 14.10 53.44
CA THR A 522 9.18 13.37 54.11
C THR A 522 10.20 12.82 53.11
N VAL A 523 11.48 12.85 53.49
CA VAL A 523 12.66 12.39 52.71
C VAL A 523 13.44 11.37 53.57
N VAL A 524 14.18 10.42 52.93
CA VAL A 524 15.36 9.60 53.42
C VAL A 524 15.45 8.33 52.55
N THR A 525 16.27 8.29 51.47
CA THR A 525 17.69 7.86 51.30
C THR A 525 17.94 6.36 51.04
N ASP A 526 18.78 6.10 50.03
CA ASP A 526 19.71 4.97 49.79
C ASP A 526 19.36 3.50 50.11
N GLY A 527 19.57 2.64 49.11
CA GLY A 527 19.62 1.19 49.24
C GLY A 527 20.03 0.51 47.93
N SER A 528 21.16 -0.22 47.94
CA SER A 528 21.70 -0.96 46.77
C SER A 528 21.69 -2.48 47.03
N TRP A 529 22.10 -3.26 46.01
CA TRP A 529 22.43 -4.71 45.99
C TRP A 529 21.40 -5.71 45.42
N VAL A 530 21.75 -6.22 44.22
CA VAL A 530 21.86 -7.65 43.84
C VAL A 530 20.60 -8.54 43.79
N ASP A 531 20.21 -8.86 42.55
CA ASP A 531 20.02 -10.21 41.98
C ASP A 531 19.60 -11.38 42.90
N THR A 532 18.43 -11.99 42.63
CA THR A 532 18.33 -13.47 42.67
C THR A 532 17.14 -14.04 41.87
N ASP A 533 17.36 -15.27 41.41
CA ASP A 533 16.65 -16.08 40.43
C ASP A 533 15.22 -16.60 40.81
N ARG A 534 14.43 -16.92 39.76
CA ARG A 534 13.42 -18.01 39.64
C ARG A 534 12.03 -18.05 40.35
N HIS A 535 11.06 -18.46 39.51
CA HIS A 535 9.78 -19.17 39.81
C HIS A 535 8.69 -18.34 40.55
N GLN A 536 7.37 -18.58 40.39
CA GLN A 536 6.66 -19.73 39.80
C GLN A 536 5.28 -19.34 39.20
N ASN A 537 4.66 -20.21 38.41
CA ASN A 537 3.26 -20.06 37.94
C ASN A 537 2.24 -20.15 39.09
N ARG A 538 1.19 -19.29 39.09
CA ARG A 538 -0.23 -19.75 39.06
C ARG A 538 -1.32 -18.65 39.02
N SER A 539 -2.22 -18.81 38.04
CA SER A 539 -3.69 -18.60 38.07
C SER A 539 -4.34 -17.49 38.93
N GLY A 540 -5.12 -16.63 38.27
CA GLY A 540 -6.28 -15.92 38.81
C GLY A 540 -7.35 -15.73 37.72
N GLU A 541 -8.60 -16.11 38.01
CA GLU A 541 -9.72 -16.09 37.04
C GLU A 541 -10.60 -14.82 37.17
N PHE A 542 -11.78 -14.86 36.54
CA PHE A 542 -12.87 -13.87 36.47
C PHE A 542 -12.79 -12.86 35.30
N LEU A 543 -13.85 -12.59 34.54
CA LEU A 543 -15.24 -13.12 34.56
C LEU A 543 -15.80 -13.10 33.12
N SER A 544 -16.54 -14.14 32.71
CA SER A 544 -17.34 -14.16 31.49
C SER A 544 -18.83 -14.29 31.82
N VAL A 545 -19.67 -13.57 31.08
CA VAL A 545 -21.14 -13.56 31.24
C VAL A 545 -21.77 -13.79 29.86
N PRO A 546 -22.74 -14.72 29.71
CA PRO A 546 -23.09 -15.27 28.40
C PRO A 546 -24.09 -14.42 27.60
N GLY A 547 -23.89 -14.38 26.28
CA GLY A 547 -24.93 -14.02 25.29
C GLY A 547 -25.77 -15.25 24.89
N PRO A 548 -27.01 -15.05 24.40
CA PRO A 548 -27.97 -16.14 24.18
C PRO A 548 -27.65 -16.99 22.95
N SER A 549 -27.97 -18.28 23.05
CA SER A 549 -27.89 -19.25 21.96
C SER A 549 -29.08 -19.14 20.99
N ILE A 550 -28.84 -19.44 19.71
CA ILE A 550 -29.87 -19.71 18.70
C ILE A 550 -29.63 -21.12 18.17
N THR A 551 -30.70 -21.91 18.05
CA THR A 551 -30.65 -23.36 17.81
C THR A 551 -30.46 -23.76 16.34
N GLU A 552 -29.90 -24.94 16.09
CA GLU A 552 -29.41 -25.36 14.76
C GLU A 552 -30.48 -25.74 13.73
N GLU A 553 -31.74 -25.94 14.14
CA GLU A 553 -32.77 -26.58 13.29
C GLU A 553 -33.21 -25.73 12.08
N GLY A 554 -32.82 -24.45 12.01
CA GLY A 554 -33.15 -23.57 10.88
C GLY A 554 -32.40 -23.86 9.57
N ARG A 555 -31.24 -24.53 9.59
CA ARG A 555 -30.37 -24.66 8.40
C ARG A 555 -30.74 -25.80 7.43
N TRP A 556 -31.44 -26.83 7.89
CA TRP A 556 -31.58 -28.08 7.13
C TRP A 556 -32.73 -28.15 6.12
N VAL A 557 -33.68 -27.19 6.15
CA VAL A 557 -34.80 -27.17 5.19
C VAL A 557 -34.37 -26.74 3.78
N PHE A 558 -33.39 -25.85 3.66
CA PHE A 558 -33.01 -25.26 2.36
C PHE A 558 -32.17 -26.21 1.49
N LEU A 559 -31.27 -27.00 2.08
CA LEU A 559 -30.41 -27.94 1.36
C LEU A 559 -31.20 -29.11 0.73
N ARG A 560 -32.32 -29.53 1.34
CA ARG A 560 -33.11 -30.66 0.84
C ARG A 560 -33.86 -30.38 -0.46
N MET A 561 -34.17 -29.12 -0.77
CA MET A 561 -34.87 -28.74 -2.01
C MET A 561 -33.98 -28.69 -3.26
N ILE A 562 -32.66 -28.57 -3.11
CA ILE A 562 -31.74 -28.44 -4.26
C ILE A 562 -31.35 -29.82 -4.81
N TYR A 563 -31.22 -30.83 -3.95
CA TYR A 563 -30.64 -32.13 -4.33
C TYR A 563 -31.56 -33.02 -5.18
N GLU A 564 -32.88 -32.92 -5.05
CA GLU A 564 -33.82 -33.70 -5.90
C GLU A 564 -34.08 -33.07 -7.28
N GLY A 565 -33.73 -31.79 -7.48
CA GLY A 565 -34.10 -31.03 -8.67
C GLY A 565 -33.42 -31.47 -9.98
N GLN A 566 -32.22 -32.07 -9.91
CA GLN A 566 -31.42 -32.34 -11.12
C GLN A 566 -31.64 -33.71 -11.78
N LYS A 567 -32.37 -34.64 -11.16
CA LYS A 567 -32.44 -36.03 -11.65
C LYS A 567 -33.46 -36.30 -12.79
N ARG A 568 -34.00 -35.25 -13.43
CA ARG A 568 -34.98 -35.36 -14.54
C ARG A 568 -34.81 -34.28 -15.63
N ARG A 569 -33.83 -34.45 -16.53
CA ARG A 569 -33.94 -34.16 -17.98
C ARG A 569 -32.66 -34.49 -18.73
N GLY A 570 -32.71 -35.51 -19.58
CA GLY A 570 -31.72 -35.74 -20.64
C GLY A 570 -32.31 -36.62 -21.73
N VAL A 571 -32.38 -36.13 -22.97
CA VAL A 571 -32.58 -36.88 -24.23
C VAL A 571 -32.03 -36.04 -25.38
N GLY A 572 -31.19 -36.66 -26.23
CA GLY A 572 -31.34 -36.58 -27.70
C GLY A 572 -30.78 -35.40 -28.50
N ARG A 573 -29.51 -35.55 -28.91
CA ARG A 573 -29.03 -35.58 -30.32
C ARG A 573 -29.32 -34.43 -31.32
N ASP A 574 -28.22 -34.03 -31.96
CA ASP A 574 -27.99 -33.87 -33.42
C ASP A 574 -28.96 -33.01 -34.26
N TRP A 575 -28.41 -31.97 -34.92
CA TRP A 575 -28.27 -31.87 -36.39
C TRP A 575 -27.75 -30.49 -36.81
N TRP A 576 -26.54 -30.42 -37.35
CA TRP A 576 -26.25 -29.95 -38.72
C TRP A 576 -24.75 -30.10 -39.02
N SER A 577 -24.42 -30.41 -40.27
CA SER A 577 -23.04 -30.66 -40.71
C SER A 577 -22.79 -30.04 -42.09
N GLY A 578 -21.51 -29.88 -42.44
CA GLY A 578 -21.08 -29.54 -43.79
C GLY A 578 -20.81 -28.06 -44.05
N TYR A 579 -19.54 -27.67 -44.01
CA TYR A 579 -18.78 -27.52 -45.26
C TYR A 579 -17.31 -27.88 -45.00
N PHE A 580 -16.71 -28.67 -45.90
CA PHE A 580 -15.30 -29.05 -45.85
C PHE A 580 -14.47 -28.14 -46.75
N GLY A 581 -13.22 -27.86 -46.34
CA GLY A 581 -12.24 -27.09 -47.12
C GLY A 581 -10.82 -27.44 -46.64
N SER A 582 -10.29 -28.57 -47.12
CA SER A 582 -9.04 -29.17 -46.66
C SER A 582 -7.82 -28.71 -47.45
N TYR A 583 -6.70 -28.43 -46.77
CA TYR A 583 -5.34 -28.62 -47.31
C TYR A 583 -4.37 -29.03 -46.19
N ASP A 584 -3.40 -29.88 -46.53
CA ASP A 584 -2.51 -30.58 -45.59
C ASP A 584 -1.30 -29.77 -45.10
N VAL A 585 -0.76 -30.14 -43.93
CA VAL A 585 0.69 -30.41 -43.73
C VAL A 585 0.90 -31.23 -42.44
N PRO A 586 1.89 -32.15 -42.37
CA PRO A 586 1.78 -33.32 -41.47
C PRO A 586 2.54 -33.22 -40.12
N SER A 587 2.05 -33.95 -39.12
CA SER A 587 2.75 -34.19 -37.86
C SER A 587 3.87 -35.23 -38.01
N LYS A 588 5.11 -34.86 -37.67
CA LYS A 588 6.25 -35.79 -37.65
C LYS A 588 6.27 -36.61 -36.36
N ARG A 589 6.45 -37.92 -36.49
CA ARG A 589 6.82 -38.80 -35.37
C ARG A 589 8.24 -38.50 -34.89
N SER A 590 8.50 -38.80 -33.61
CA SER A 590 9.84 -38.76 -33.02
C SER A 590 10.79 -39.74 -33.71
N LEU A 591 12.05 -39.31 -33.85
CA LEU A 591 13.16 -40.14 -34.34
C LEU A 591 14.18 -40.27 -33.21
N ALA A 592 14.58 -41.50 -32.89
CA ALA A 592 15.56 -41.79 -31.86
C ALA A 592 16.76 -42.54 -32.45
N SER A 593 17.97 -42.15 -32.01
CA SER A 593 19.22 -42.91 -32.13
C SER A 593 19.65 -43.30 -30.71
N ARG A 594 19.82 -44.57 -30.32
CA ARG A 594 20.78 -45.60 -30.80
C ARG A 594 22.23 -45.08 -30.70
N ARG A 595 23.20 -45.73 -30.06
CA ARG A 595 23.37 -47.08 -29.44
C ARG A 595 24.47 -46.94 -28.34
N SER A 596 24.78 -47.85 -27.40
CA SER A 596 24.32 -49.20 -26.96
C SER A 596 24.88 -49.43 -25.51
N SER A 597 24.91 -50.59 -24.82
CA SER A 597 24.69 -52.02 -25.16
C SER A 597 24.28 -52.88 -23.96
N SER A 598 23.14 -53.57 -24.09
CA SER A 598 22.84 -54.93 -23.60
C SER A 598 23.65 -55.57 -22.45
N ALA A 599 22.96 -55.80 -21.34
CA ALA A 599 23.04 -57.06 -20.57
C ALA A 599 21.62 -57.42 -20.09
N SER A 600 21.29 -58.72 -20.02
CA SER A 600 19.95 -59.22 -19.67
C SER A 600 19.92 -59.82 -18.26
N ALA A 601 18.86 -59.57 -17.50
CA ALA A 601 18.54 -60.28 -16.27
C ALA A 601 17.03 -60.56 -16.20
N GLU A 602 16.66 -61.70 -15.62
CA GLU A 602 15.29 -62.23 -15.64
C GLU A 602 14.44 -61.79 -14.44
N SER A 603 13.12 -61.92 -14.56
CA SER A 603 12.17 -61.64 -13.49
C SER A 603 12.24 -62.68 -12.37
N VAL A 604 12.84 -62.33 -11.24
CA VAL A 604 12.82 -63.14 -10.01
C VAL A 604 11.87 -62.53 -8.99
N LYS A 605 10.86 -63.29 -8.55
CA LYS A 605 10.01 -62.94 -7.41
C LYS A 605 10.83 -63.09 -6.12
N LEU A 606 11.13 -61.99 -5.44
CA LEU A 606 11.67 -62.03 -4.08
C LEU A 606 10.55 -61.93 -3.03
N ARG A 607 10.73 -62.65 -1.94
CA ARG A 607 9.79 -62.71 -0.81
C ARG A 607 10.04 -61.55 0.16
N GLU A 608 8.99 -61.14 0.83
CA GLU A 608 9.08 -60.36 2.08
C GLU A 608 9.83 -61.20 3.14
N ASN A 609 10.90 -60.63 3.71
CA ASN A 609 11.32 -60.73 5.13
C ASN A 609 12.80 -60.33 5.27
N THR A 610 13.05 -59.08 5.67
CA THR A 610 14.31 -58.65 6.27
C THR A 610 13.99 -57.51 7.25
N PRO A 611 14.58 -57.45 8.46
CA PRO A 611 14.23 -56.41 9.44
C PRO A 611 14.58 -54.99 8.97
N SER A 612 13.93 -54.00 9.59
CA SER A 612 14.17 -52.58 9.36
C SER A 612 15.57 -52.14 9.77
N LEU A 613 16.51 -52.17 8.81
CA LEU A 613 17.72 -51.35 8.86
C LEU A 613 17.29 -49.88 8.95
N GLN A 614 17.65 -49.21 10.06
CA GLN A 614 17.59 -47.76 10.09
C GLN A 614 18.52 -47.21 8.99
N PRO A 615 18.08 -46.23 8.18
CA PRO A 615 19.01 -45.54 7.29
C PRO A 615 20.10 -44.91 8.17
N PRO A 616 21.37 -44.93 7.74
CA PRO A 616 22.48 -44.48 8.57
C PRO A 616 22.23 -43.07 9.13
N LYS A 617 22.64 -42.86 10.38
CA LYS A 617 22.82 -41.50 10.89
C LYS A 617 23.93 -40.87 10.06
N LEU A 618 23.62 -39.79 9.35
CA LEU A 618 24.65 -39.01 8.67
C LEU A 618 25.51 -38.36 9.75
N ASP A 619 26.81 -38.65 9.74
CA ASP A 619 27.71 -38.12 10.75
C ASP A 619 28.02 -36.64 10.47
N THR A 620 27.58 -35.77 11.38
CA THR A 620 27.79 -34.32 11.26
C THR A 620 29.19 -33.88 11.71
N THR A 621 29.98 -34.78 12.32
CA THR A 621 31.38 -34.49 12.69
C THR A 621 32.34 -34.38 11.49
N GLY A 622 31.87 -34.78 10.29
CA GLY A 622 32.62 -34.75 9.05
C GLY A 622 32.34 -33.56 8.11
N PHE A 623 31.78 -32.45 8.59
CA PHE A 623 31.73 -31.21 7.79
C PHE A 623 33.03 -30.41 7.98
N SER A 624 33.70 -30.04 6.89
CA SER A 624 34.74 -29.02 6.93
C SER A 624 34.08 -27.65 7.12
N ILE A 625 33.83 -27.29 8.39
CA ILE A 625 33.33 -25.96 8.78
C ILE A 625 34.22 -24.91 8.09
N PRO A 626 33.66 -24.04 7.22
CA PRO A 626 34.49 -23.07 6.53
C PRO A 626 35.17 -22.17 7.54
N VAL A 627 36.49 -21.97 7.41
CA VAL A 627 37.18 -20.95 8.19
C VAL A 627 36.81 -19.61 7.57
N PHE A 628 35.75 -18.99 8.11
CA PHE A 628 35.42 -17.61 7.81
C PHE A 628 36.57 -16.73 8.29
N ILE A 629 37.50 -16.45 7.39
CA ILE A 629 38.50 -15.41 7.58
C ILE A 629 37.69 -14.12 7.82
N PRO A 630 37.76 -13.50 9.02
CA PRO A 630 37.05 -12.26 9.26
C PRO A 630 37.55 -11.26 8.24
N ALA A 631 36.62 -10.62 7.53
CA ALA A 631 36.98 -9.72 6.44
C ALA A 631 38.00 -8.70 6.95
N SER A 632 39.20 -8.71 6.37
CA SER A 632 40.13 -7.59 6.52
C SER A 632 39.37 -6.32 6.14
N PRO A 633 39.62 -5.17 6.80
CA PRO A 633 38.86 -3.94 6.57
C PRO A 633 39.24 -3.27 5.23
N MET A 634 39.07 -4.00 4.12
CA MET A 634 38.78 -3.43 2.82
C MET A 634 37.53 -2.57 3.00
N SER A 635 37.69 -1.28 2.83
CA SER A 635 36.78 -0.28 3.36
C SER A 635 35.38 -0.43 2.79
N ALA A 636 34.36 -0.38 3.67
CA ALA A 636 32.99 -0.11 3.27
C ALA A 636 32.90 1.33 2.70
N GLY A 637 33.30 1.49 1.43
CA GLY A 637 33.57 2.77 0.80
C GLY A 637 34.47 2.73 -0.45
N THR A 638 35.16 1.62 -0.78
CA THR A 638 35.80 1.46 -2.10
C THR A 638 34.76 1.20 -3.20
N HIS A 639 35.07 1.56 -4.44
CA HIS A 639 34.24 1.19 -5.58
C HIS A 639 34.47 -0.29 -5.93
N PHE A 640 33.44 -0.99 -6.42
CA PHE A 640 33.56 -2.41 -6.82
C PHE A 640 34.61 -2.66 -7.92
N SER A 641 34.92 -1.65 -8.73
CA SER A 641 36.05 -1.67 -9.68
C SER A 641 37.39 -1.91 -8.99
N ASP A 642 37.58 -1.33 -7.81
CA ASP A 642 38.85 -1.32 -7.11
C ASP A 642 39.12 -2.73 -6.57
N ASN A 643 38.07 -3.42 -6.10
CA ASN A 643 38.13 -4.83 -5.72
C ASN A 643 38.40 -5.72 -6.97
N ILE A 644 37.63 -5.56 -8.05
CA ILE A 644 37.77 -6.36 -9.29
C ILE A 644 39.21 -6.24 -9.85
N VAL A 645 39.75 -5.02 -9.94
CA VAL A 645 41.13 -4.75 -10.40
C VAL A 645 42.16 -5.29 -9.40
N SER A 646 41.95 -5.11 -8.09
CA SER A 646 42.86 -5.61 -7.05
C SER A 646 43.01 -7.14 -7.12
N VAL A 647 41.89 -7.88 -7.24
CA VAL A 647 41.91 -9.35 -7.37
C VAL A 647 42.48 -9.77 -8.72
N GLY A 648 42.10 -9.10 -9.81
CA GLY A 648 42.65 -9.37 -11.15
C GLY A 648 44.18 -9.24 -11.21
N ASN A 649 44.74 -8.25 -10.51
CA ASN A 649 46.20 -8.06 -10.39
C ASN A 649 46.91 -9.14 -9.55
N MET A 650 46.18 -10.01 -8.86
CA MET A 650 46.72 -11.18 -8.14
C MET A 650 46.64 -12.47 -8.97
N LEU A 651 45.97 -12.43 -10.13
CA LEU A 651 45.82 -13.58 -11.02
C LEU A 651 46.93 -13.64 -12.06
N GLU A 652 47.45 -14.84 -12.26
CA GLU A 652 48.34 -15.14 -13.37
C GLU A 652 47.56 -15.12 -14.69
N PRO A 653 48.02 -14.42 -15.76
CA PRO A 653 47.22 -14.23 -16.98
C PRO A 653 46.71 -15.53 -17.63
N GLN A 654 47.52 -16.60 -17.61
CA GLN A 654 47.12 -17.93 -18.12
C GLN A 654 45.98 -18.60 -17.34
N ASN A 655 45.66 -18.12 -16.14
CA ASN A 655 44.53 -18.56 -15.31
C ASN A 655 43.28 -17.68 -15.49
N VAL A 656 43.32 -16.63 -16.32
CA VAL A 656 42.20 -15.71 -16.55
C VAL A 656 41.52 -16.00 -17.91
N PRO A 657 40.22 -16.33 -17.95
CA PRO A 657 39.46 -16.44 -19.20
C PRO A 657 39.48 -15.14 -20.05
N PRO A 658 39.48 -15.20 -21.39
CA PRO A 658 39.61 -14.03 -22.26
C PRO A 658 38.57 -12.92 -22.01
N TRP A 659 37.33 -13.28 -21.66
CA TRP A 659 36.27 -12.32 -21.32
C TRP A 659 36.56 -11.57 -20.01
N LEU A 660 37.11 -12.23 -18.98
CA LEU A 660 37.59 -11.57 -17.76
C LEU A 660 38.86 -10.76 -18.03
N GLN A 661 39.77 -11.23 -18.88
CA GLN A 661 40.97 -10.49 -19.22
C GLN A 661 40.61 -9.13 -19.87
N ARG A 662 39.69 -9.12 -20.85
CA ARG A 662 39.19 -7.87 -21.44
C ARG A 662 38.51 -6.94 -20.43
N LEU A 663 37.76 -7.48 -19.46
CA LEU A 663 37.18 -6.68 -18.39
C LEU A 663 38.27 -6.00 -17.55
N LEU A 664 39.32 -6.74 -17.18
CA LEU A 664 40.45 -6.21 -16.39
C LEU A 664 41.27 -5.17 -17.18
N GLU A 665 41.45 -5.38 -18.50
CA GLU A 665 42.14 -4.44 -19.41
C GLU A 665 41.45 -3.06 -19.50
N LEU A 666 40.17 -2.94 -19.16
CA LEU A 666 39.47 -1.65 -19.06
C LEU A 666 39.91 -0.82 -17.84
N GLY A 667 40.42 -1.45 -16.78
CA GLY A 667 40.86 -0.80 -15.54
C GLY A 667 39.81 0.19 -14.99
N PRO A 668 40.09 1.51 -14.93
CA PRO A 668 39.13 2.53 -14.51
C PRO A 668 37.80 2.57 -15.30
N GLY A 669 37.73 1.96 -16.49
CA GLY A 669 36.52 1.88 -17.32
C GLY A 669 35.47 0.85 -16.85
N ILE A 670 35.83 -0.07 -15.95
CA ILE A 670 34.96 -1.17 -15.48
C ILE A 670 33.58 -0.70 -14.98
N PRO A 671 33.44 0.36 -14.15
CA PRO A 671 32.13 0.84 -13.69
C PRO A 671 31.21 1.35 -14.79
N SER A 672 31.77 1.83 -15.90
CA SER A 672 31.01 2.31 -17.05
C SER A 672 30.60 1.16 -17.97
N PHE A 673 31.50 0.20 -18.18
CA PHE A 673 31.21 -1.00 -18.97
C PHE A 673 30.12 -1.86 -18.31
N LEU A 674 30.33 -2.31 -17.06
CA LEU A 674 29.35 -3.15 -16.35
C LEU A 674 27.98 -2.47 -16.17
N ARG A 675 27.94 -1.13 -16.13
CA ARG A 675 26.69 -0.36 -16.13
C ARG A 675 25.95 -0.44 -17.47
N GLY A 676 26.67 -0.38 -18.59
CA GLY A 676 26.09 -0.54 -19.92
C GLY A 676 25.50 -1.94 -20.11
N GLU A 677 26.28 -2.98 -19.82
CA GLU A 677 25.86 -4.38 -19.87
C GLU A 677 24.59 -4.62 -19.03
N TYR A 678 24.57 -4.12 -17.79
CA TYR A 678 23.42 -4.24 -16.90
C TYR A 678 22.20 -3.45 -17.39
N GLN A 679 22.40 -2.28 -18.01
CA GLN A 679 21.32 -1.49 -18.61
C GLN A 679 20.72 -2.15 -19.86
N GLU A 680 21.48 -2.94 -20.61
CA GLU A 680 20.95 -3.78 -21.69
C GLU A 680 20.07 -4.90 -21.13
N ILE A 681 20.56 -5.62 -20.10
CA ILE A 681 19.79 -6.66 -19.39
C ILE A 681 18.46 -6.11 -18.83
N ASP A 682 18.48 -4.94 -18.18
CA ASP A 682 17.28 -4.25 -17.69
C ASP A 682 16.33 -3.87 -18.85
N SER A 683 16.86 -3.38 -19.99
CA SER A 683 16.08 -2.97 -21.15
C SER A 683 15.39 -4.14 -21.86
N LEU A 684 16.06 -5.29 -21.92
CA LEU A 684 15.51 -6.55 -22.41
C LEU A 684 14.38 -7.04 -21.48
N GLU A 685 14.59 -7.02 -20.16
CA GLU A 685 13.55 -7.39 -19.18
C GLU A 685 12.32 -6.49 -19.25
N VAL A 686 12.49 -5.16 -19.31
CA VAL A 686 11.37 -4.21 -19.48
C VAL A 686 10.58 -4.53 -20.76
N THR A 687 11.24 -4.97 -21.83
CA THR A 687 10.57 -5.41 -23.05
C THR A 687 9.79 -6.72 -22.84
N ARG A 688 10.43 -7.75 -22.26
CA ARG A 688 9.82 -9.06 -21.92
C ARG A 688 8.53 -8.88 -21.09
N ILE A 689 8.58 -8.08 -20.03
CA ILE A 689 7.46 -7.79 -19.14
C ILE A 689 6.35 -7.00 -19.87
N ARG A 690 6.72 -5.98 -20.66
CA ARG A 690 5.77 -5.13 -21.40
C ARG A 690 4.99 -5.89 -22.48
N GLU A 691 5.58 -6.94 -23.05
CA GLU A 691 4.93 -7.81 -24.03
C GLU A 691 4.15 -8.94 -23.35
N GLY A 692 4.70 -9.54 -22.29
CA GLY A 692 4.02 -10.52 -21.45
C GLY A 692 2.74 -10.00 -20.81
N GLY A 693 2.72 -8.74 -20.36
CA GLY A 693 1.52 -8.08 -19.82
C GLY A 693 0.43 -7.74 -20.85
N ARG A 694 0.56 -8.14 -22.12
CA ARG A 694 -0.41 -7.86 -23.20
C ARG A 694 -1.06 -9.10 -23.81
N ILE A 695 -0.43 -10.27 -23.72
CA ILE A 695 -0.81 -11.50 -24.42
C ILE A 695 -0.65 -12.66 -23.44
N SER A 696 -1.75 -13.37 -23.12
CA SER A 696 -1.75 -14.51 -22.18
C SER A 696 -0.83 -15.66 -22.59
N ASP A 697 -0.63 -15.82 -23.89
CA ASP A 697 0.09 -16.93 -24.50
C ASP A 697 1.56 -16.57 -24.77
N HIS A 698 2.04 -15.44 -24.22
CA HIS A 698 3.41 -14.97 -24.40
C HIS A 698 4.41 -15.82 -23.57
N PRO A 699 5.64 -16.08 -24.06
CA PRO A 699 6.66 -16.82 -23.30
C PRO A 699 7.01 -16.21 -21.92
N TYR A 700 6.74 -14.91 -21.76
CA TYR A 700 6.95 -14.12 -20.54
C TYR A 700 5.62 -13.59 -19.94
N SER A 701 4.50 -14.28 -20.18
CA SER A 701 3.20 -13.92 -19.57
C SER A 701 3.30 -13.92 -18.04
N LEU A 702 2.51 -13.05 -17.40
CA LEU A 702 2.44 -12.85 -15.94
C LEU A 702 0.99 -12.97 -15.42
N VAL A 703 0.10 -13.52 -16.23
CA VAL A 703 -1.36 -13.47 -16.03
C VAL A 703 -1.78 -14.28 -14.81
N VAL A 704 -1.22 -15.47 -14.57
CA VAL A 704 -1.60 -16.32 -13.42
C VAL A 704 -1.21 -15.65 -12.11
N ALA A 705 0.01 -15.11 -12.03
CA ALA A 705 0.50 -14.39 -10.84
C ALA A 705 -0.28 -13.09 -10.54
N GLN A 706 -0.91 -12.50 -11.56
CA GLN A 706 -1.74 -11.29 -11.44
C GLN A 706 -3.23 -11.59 -11.18
N GLN A 707 -3.66 -12.86 -11.15
CA GLN A 707 -5.05 -13.22 -10.79
C GLN A 707 -5.37 -12.83 -9.34
N ARG A 708 -6.62 -12.41 -9.10
CA ARG A 708 -7.02 -11.76 -7.84
C ARG A 708 -6.89 -12.68 -6.62
N GLU A 709 -7.13 -13.99 -6.79
CA GLU A 709 -6.91 -15.01 -5.76
C GLU A 709 -5.42 -15.23 -5.43
N HIS A 710 -4.52 -14.99 -6.40
CA HIS A 710 -3.07 -15.21 -6.30
C HIS A 710 -2.30 -13.98 -5.82
N MET A 711 -2.81 -12.76 -6.06
CA MET A 711 -2.14 -11.52 -5.60
C MET A 711 -1.82 -11.52 -4.09
N ARG A 712 -2.65 -12.15 -3.25
CA ARG A 712 -2.43 -12.30 -1.80
C ARG A 712 -1.34 -13.31 -1.42
N ARG A 713 -0.90 -14.15 -2.35
CA ARG A 713 0.23 -15.09 -2.19
C ARG A 713 1.55 -14.47 -2.63
N ASN A 714 1.55 -13.25 -3.17
CA ASN A 714 2.75 -12.51 -3.56
C ASN A 714 3.17 -11.56 -2.44
N ARG A 715 4.44 -11.63 -2.03
CA ARG A 715 5.05 -10.70 -1.06
C ARG A 715 5.34 -9.33 -1.68
N TYR A 716 5.73 -9.33 -2.95
CA TYR A 716 5.99 -8.16 -3.78
C TYR A 716 5.15 -8.28 -5.05
N TYR A 717 4.63 -7.16 -5.57
CA TYR A 717 3.62 -7.17 -6.64
C TYR A 717 4.23 -7.19 -8.06
N ASP A 718 5.49 -6.80 -8.14
CA ASP A 718 6.38 -6.66 -9.28
C ASP A 718 7.28 -7.88 -9.41
N ILE A 719 7.81 -8.39 -8.28
CA ILE A 719 8.61 -9.63 -8.25
C ILE A 719 7.69 -10.86 -8.24
N ILE A 720 7.14 -11.15 -9.42
CA ILE A 720 6.21 -12.25 -9.69
C ILE A 720 6.77 -13.21 -10.77
N PRO A 721 6.44 -14.52 -10.72
CA PRO A 721 6.97 -15.50 -11.66
C PRO A 721 6.28 -15.39 -13.04
N TYR A 722 7.00 -15.70 -14.11
CA TYR A 722 6.38 -15.88 -15.43
C TYR A 722 5.54 -17.17 -15.44
N ASP A 723 4.39 -17.14 -16.12
CA ASP A 723 3.43 -18.24 -16.20
C ASP A 723 4.05 -19.53 -16.76
N ARG A 724 5.08 -19.39 -17.62
CA ARG A 724 5.85 -20.48 -18.23
C ARG A 724 6.84 -21.17 -17.28
N SER A 725 7.40 -20.45 -16.32
CA SER A 725 8.51 -20.90 -15.47
C SER A 725 8.13 -21.05 -14.00
N ARG A 726 6.93 -20.59 -13.60
CA ARG A 726 6.44 -20.77 -12.23
C ARG A 726 6.45 -22.23 -11.82
N VAL A 727 6.64 -22.49 -10.53
CA VAL A 727 6.26 -23.80 -9.98
C VAL A 727 4.73 -23.89 -9.99
N VAL A 728 4.22 -25.01 -10.45
CA VAL A 728 2.79 -25.38 -10.38
C VAL A 728 2.66 -26.42 -9.28
N LEU A 729 1.71 -26.22 -8.37
CA LEU A 729 1.40 -27.16 -7.29
C LEU A 729 0.30 -28.13 -7.72
N ASP A 730 0.37 -29.40 -7.33
CA ASP A 730 -0.66 -30.39 -7.67
C ASP A 730 -1.97 -30.12 -6.88
N GLU A 731 -3.13 -30.19 -7.53
CA GLU A 731 -4.46 -29.98 -6.92
C GLU A 731 -4.91 -31.17 -6.05
N ALA A 732 -4.17 -31.46 -4.99
CA ALA A 732 -4.46 -32.56 -4.07
C ALA A 732 -5.62 -32.24 -3.09
N SER A 733 -6.83 -32.56 -3.55
CA SER A 733 -8.00 -33.02 -2.78
C SER A 733 -9.00 -32.02 -2.12
N ALA A 734 -8.91 -30.70 -2.30
CA ALA A 734 -10.03 -29.80 -1.91
C ALA A 734 -10.22 -28.57 -2.82
N PRO A 735 -11.47 -28.11 -3.06
CA PRO A 735 -11.81 -27.04 -4.01
C PRO A 735 -11.55 -25.60 -3.50
N GLU A 736 -10.79 -25.43 -2.43
CA GLU A 736 -10.41 -24.12 -1.86
C GLU A 736 -8.90 -23.84 -1.92
N PHE A 737 -8.09 -24.83 -2.34
CA PHE A 737 -6.66 -24.66 -2.58
C PHE A 737 -6.39 -24.18 -4.02
N SER A 738 -5.19 -23.65 -4.26
CA SER A 738 -4.77 -23.06 -5.54
C SER A 738 -3.38 -23.59 -5.92
N ASP A 739 -3.20 -23.82 -7.22
CA ASP A 739 -1.98 -24.34 -7.87
C ASP A 739 -0.78 -23.37 -7.83
N TYR A 740 -0.95 -22.19 -7.23
CA TYR A 740 -0.04 -21.07 -7.35
C TYR A 740 0.83 -20.84 -6.11
N ILE A 741 2.15 -20.83 -6.32
CA ILE A 741 3.15 -20.25 -5.42
C ILE A 741 4.01 -19.23 -6.19
N ASN A 742 4.47 -18.17 -5.52
CA ASN A 742 5.49 -17.27 -6.09
C ASN A 742 6.89 -17.91 -5.99
N ALA A 743 7.10 -18.92 -6.84
CA ALA A 743 8.37 -19.56 -7.08
C ALA A 743 8.53 -19.87 -8.57
N SER A 744 9.77 -20.02 -9.04
CA SER A 744 10.12 -20.27 -10.43
C SER A 744 11.18 -21.37 -10.53
N HIS A 745 11.04 -22.26 -11.51
CA HIS A 745 12.15 -23.08 -11.98
C HIS A 745 13.14 -22.18 -12.73
N VAL A 746 14.40 -22.19 -12.31
CA VAL A 746 15.47 -21.39 -12.92
C VAL A 746 16.62 -22.30 -13.32
N GLN A 747 17.06 -22.21 -14.56
CA GLN A 747 18.27 -22.86 -15.07
C GLN A 747 19.13 -21.81 -15.77
N GLY A 748 20.46 -21.98 -15.71
CA GLY A 748 21.41 -21.10 -16.38
C GLY A 748 21.73 -21.57 -17.80
N LEU A 749 22.99 -21.39 -18.20
CA LEU A 749 23.52 -21.92 -19.45
C LEU A 749 23.66 -23.46 -19.39
N PRO A 750 23.78 -24.17 -20.53
CA PRO A 750 24.01 -25.62 -20.55
C PRO A 750 25.24 -26.00 -19.70
N GLY A 751 25.10 -27.02 -18.84
CA GLY A 751 26.14 -27.41 -17.88
C GLY A 751 26.03 -26.77 -16.49
N THR A 752 25.10 -25.82 -16.29
CA THR A 752 24.73 -25.33 -14.94
C THR A 752 23.69 -26.22 -14.24
N ARG A 753 23.58 -26.08 -12.91
CA ARG A 753 22.49 -26.68 -12.13
C ARG A 753 21.14 -26.00 -12.43
N SER A 754 20.06 -26.71 -12.09
CA SER A 754 18.71 -26.14 -12.01
C SER A 754 18.36 -25.88 -10.54
N TYR A 755 17.66 -24.78 -10.31
CA TYR A 755 17.22 -24.30 -8.98
C TYR A 755 15.71 -24.11 -8.97
N ILE A 756 15.12 -24.13 -7.78
CA ILE A 756 13.82 -23.50 -7.54
C ILE A 756 14.07 -22.20 -6.79
N VAL A 757 13.62 -21.08 -7.35
CA VAL A 757 13.79 -19.76 -6.77
C VAL A 757 12.45 -19.23 -6.28
N SER A 758 12.35 -18.93 -4.98
CA SER A 758 11.10 -18.53 -4.32
C SER A 758 11.24 -17.17 -3.62
N GLN A 759 10.11 -16.49 -3.39
CA GLN A 759 10.05 -15.45 -2.36
C GLN A 759 10.24 -16.06 -0.97
N GLY A 760 10.62 -15.24 0.02
CA GLY A 760 10.62 -15.61 1.43
C GLY A 760 9.19 -15.84 1.95
N PRO A 761 8.86 -17.02 2.50
CA PRO A 761 7.48 -17.36 2.86
C PRO A 761 6.72 -16.32 3.70
N MET A 762 5.40 -16.32 3.51
CA MET A 762 4.44 -15.55 4.29
C MET A 762 3.58 -16.50 5.12
N SER A 763 2.99 -16.01 6.21
CA SER A 763 2.14 -16.81 7.10
C SER A 763 0.98 -17.48 6.37
N ASN A 764 0.47 -16.87 5.29
CA ASN A 764 -0.58 -17.40 4.43
C ASN A 764 -0.08 -18.20 3.21
N THR A 765 1.22 -18.56 3.16
CA THR A 765 1.83 -19.37 2.08
C THR A 765 2.74 -20.48 2.61
N PHE A 766 2.68 -20.83 3.91
CA PHE A 766 3.53 -21.88 4.49
C PHE A 766 3.19 -23.28 3.94
N GLY A 767 1.90 -23.62 3.85
CA GLY A 767 1.45 -24.88 3.26
C GLY A 767 1.89 -25.00 1.80
N ASP A 768 1.67 -23.95 1.00
CA ASP A 768 2.10 -23.88 -0.40
C ASP A 768 3.62 -24.09 -0.58
N PHE A 769 4.42 -23.52 0.32
CA PHE A 769 5.89 -23.64 0.27
C PHE A 769 6.37 -25.04 0.64
N TRP A 770 5.79 -25.67 1.67
CA TRP A 770 6.13 -27.05 2.02
C TRP A 770 5.59 -28.07 1.02
N GLN A 771 4.44 -27.79 0.40
CA GLN A 771 3.91 -28.54 -0.73
C GLN A 771 4.91 -28.53 -1.90
N MET A 772 5.39 -27.35 -2.30
CA MET A 772 6.46 -27.22 -3.30
C MET A 772 7.70 -28.06 -2.95
N VAL A 773 8.22 -27.93 -1.72
CA VAL A 773 9.41 -28.68 -1.27
C VAL A 773 9.18 -30.20 -1.34
N TRP A 774 7.97 -30.67 -0.99
CA TRP A 774 7.60 -32.08 -1.06
C TRP A 774 7.42 -32.59 -2.50
N GLU A 775 6.63 -31.91 -3.33
CA GLU A 775 6.33 -32.33 -4.71
C GLU A 775 7.62 -32.34 -5.56
N GLN A 776 8.42 -31.29 -5.44
CA GLN A 776 9.66 -31.10 -6.18
C GLN A 776 10.85 -31.89 -5.57
N ARG A 777 10.61 -32.65 -4.49
CA ARG A 777 11.61 -33.49 -3.80
C ARG A 777 12.87 -32.75 -3.33
N SER A 778 12.77 -31.45 -3.05
CA SER A 778 13.92 -30.62 -2.69
C SER A 778 14.46 -30.97 -1.30
N GLY A 779 15.60 -31.65 -1.23
CA GLY A 779 16.25 -32.03 0.03
C GLY A 779 17.07 -30.92 0.70
N LEU A 780 17.23 -29.77 0.05
CA LEU A 780 18.01 -28.63 0.53
C LEU A 780 17.29 -27.30 0.23
N ILE A 781 17.26 -26.42 1.23
CA ILE A 781 16.76 -25.05 1.16
C ILE A 781 17.88 -24.08 1.56
N ILE A 782 18.13 -23.06 0.76
CA ILE A 782 19.10 -21.99 1.01
C ILE A 782 18.35 -20.69 1.30
N MET A 783 18.41 -20.21 2.54
CA MET A 783 17.74 -19.00 3.02
C MET A 783 18.78 -17.88 3.20
N LEU A 784 18.77 -16.91 2.28
CA LEU A 784 19.72 -15.79 2.19
C LEU A 784 19.16 -14.48 2.77
N THR A 785 18.43 -14.54 3.87
CA THR A 785 17.81 -13.36 4.52
C THR A 785 17.52 -13.65 5.98
N ARG A 786 17.60 -12.64 6.84
CA ARG A 786 17.06 -12.75 8.21
C ARG A 786 15.53 -12.73 8.16
N GLU A 787 14.87 -13.18 9.23
CA GLU A 787 13.41 -13.09 9.35
C GLU A 787 12.94 -11.62 9.28
N GLU A 788 13.66 -10.72 9.96
CA GLU A 788 13.42 -9.27 9.95
C GLU A 788 14.72 -8.51 9.67
N GLU A 789 14.63 -7.47 8.83
CA GLU A 789 15.75 -6.56 8.55
C GLU A 789 15.24 -5.11 8.52
N ARG A 790 15.91 -4.20 9.25
CA ARG A 790 15.55 -2.78 9.42
C ARG A 790 14.09 -2.53 9.87
N GLY A 791 13.47 -3.42 10.65
CA GLY A 791 12.07 -3.26 11.07
C GLY A 791 11.03 -3.72 10.03
N ARG A 792 11.45 -4.34 8.92
CA ARG A 792 10.55 -4.98 7.94
C ARG A 792 10.74 -6.50 7.99
N ILE A 793 9.65 -7.26 8.09
CA ILE A 793 9.69 -8.74 8.03
C ILE A 793 10.04 -9.16 6.60
N LYS A 794 11.27 -9.65 6.39
CA LYS A 794 11.78 -10.11 5.09
C LYS A 794 11.38 -11.56 4.80
N CYS A 795 11.26 -12.40 5.82
CA CYS A 795 10.76 -13.77 5.74
C CYS A 795 10.02 -14.12 7.04
N HIS A 796 8.85 -14.76 6.98
CA HIS A 796 8.25 -15.33 8.18
C HIS A 796 8.90 -16.69 8.47
N ARG A 797 8.98 -17.08 9.76
CA ARG A 797 9.46 -18.41 10.16
C ARG A 797 8.46 -19.48 9.73
N TYR A 798 8.88 -20.33 8.80
CA TYR A 798 8.05 -21.40 8.22
C TYR A 798 8.42 -22.79 8.78
N TRP A 799 9.12 -22.85 9.91
CA TRP A 799 9.60 -24.08 10.56
C TRP A 799 9.40 -24.01 12.10
N PRO A 800 9.39 -25.14 12.83
CA PRO A 800 9.27 -25.16 14.29
C PRO A 800 10.40 -24.38 14.98
N SER A 801 10.16 -23.87 16.19
CA SER A 801 11.12 -23.02 16.92
C SER A 801 12.02 -23.77 17.92
N GLN A 802 11.76 -25.04 18.20
CA GLN A 802 12.60 -25.86 19.12
C GLN A 802 12.93 -27.24 18.51
N GLU A 803 14.10 -27.79 18.86
CA GLU A 803 14.46 -29.16 18.46
C GLU A 803 13.44 -30.17 19.02
N GLY A 804 13.02 -31.11 18.17
CA GLY A 804 11.98 -32.09 18.49
C GLY A 804 10.55 -31.59 18.31
N GLU A 805 10.32 -30.28 18.17
CA GLU A 805 9.00 -29.70 17.90
C GLU A 805 8.50 -30.06 16.49
N GLU A 806 7.18 -30.23 16.36
CA GLU A 806 6.48 -30.52 15.11
C GLU A 806 5.43 -29.43 14.85
N SER A 807 5.29 -28.99 13.60
CA SER A 807 4.27 -28.03 13.17
C SER A 807 3.53 -28.55 11.94
N GLU A 808 2.21 -28.45 11.95
CA GLU A 808 1.33 -28.83 10.84
C GLU A 808 0.98 -27.59 10.01
N PHE A 809 1.18 -27.65 8.70
CA PHE A 809 0.88 -26.56 7.77
C PHE A 809 -0.27 -26.93 6.83
N GLU A 810 -1.25 -26.03 6.72
CA GLU A 810 -2.51 -26.22 5.98
C GLU A 810 -2.34 -26.08 4.45
N ASN A 811 -1.69 -27.06 3.81
CA ASN A 811 -2.00 -27.48 2.43
C ASN A 811 -1.62 -28.98 2.26
N ILE A 812 -2.24 -29.70 1.33
CA ILE A 812 -2.27 -31.19 1.20
C ILE A 812 -2.40 -31.92 2.55
N GLY A 813 -3.62 -31.98 3.09
CA GLY A 813 -3.98 -32.92 4.17
C GLY A 813 -3.15 -32.81 5.46
N GLY A 814 -2.49 -31.66 5.67
CA GLY A 814 -1.53 -31.42 6.75
C GLY A 814 -0.12 -31.89 6.38
N ILE A 815 0.76 -30.98 6.00
CA ILE A 815 2.20 -31.27 5.95
C ILE A 815 2.78 -31.02 7.32
N LEU A 816 3.28 -32.08 7.95
CA LEU A 816 3.93 -32.06 9.25
C LEU A 816 5.44 -31.90 9.07
N VAL A 817 5.99 -30.85 9.67
CA VAL A 817 7.41 -30.49 9.64
C VAL A 817 7.96 -30.58 11.06
N LYS A 818 8.97 -31.44 11.25
CA LYS A 818 9.72 -31.57 12.50
C LYS A 818 11.07 -30.88 12.39
N LEU A 819 11.44 -30.06 13.38
CA LEU A 819 12.83 -29.65 13.54
C LEU A 819 13.60 -30.79 14.23
N VAL A 820 14.52 -31.43 13.52
CA VAL A 820 15.29 -32.58 14.04
C VAL A 820 16.57 -32.13 14.71
N GLN A 821 17.25 -31.13 14.14
CA GLN A 821 18.47 -30.56 14.69
C GLN A 821 18.68 -29.11 14.21
N GLU A 822 19.25 -28.25 15.05
CA GLU A 822 19.77 -26.93 14.69
C GLU A 822 21.26 -26.80 15.10
N GLN A 823 22.10 -26.33 14.18
CA GLN A 823 23.52 -26.07 14.43
C GLN A 823 23.87 -24.64 14.04
N ILE A 824 24.43 -23.88 14.98
CA ILE A 824 25.00 -22.56 14.71
C ILE A 824 26.46 -22.74 14.32
N LEU A 825 26.82 -22.28 13.13
CA LEU A 825 28.18 -22.35 12.58
C LEU A 825 28.78 -20.93 12.49
N SER A 826 30.08 -20.85 12.25
CA SER A 826 30.78 -19.60 11.88
C SER A 826 30.50 -18.41 12.82
N GLY A 827 30.51 -18.66 14.14
CA GLY A 827 30.33 -17.61 15.16
C GLY A 827 28.92 -17.00 15.26
N GLY A 828 27.94 -17.50 14.49
CA GLY A 828 26.57 -16.97 14.47
C GLY A 828 26.06 -16.53 13.10
N ASP A 829 26.93 -16.46 12.08
CA ASP A 829 26.55 -15.97 10.75
C ASP A 829 25.83 -17.00 9.88
N VAL A 830 25.84 -18.28 10.29
CA VAL A 830 25.20 -19.38 9.57
C VAL A 830 24.46 -20.27 10.56
N ILE A 831 23.21 -20.63 10.25
CA ILE A 831 22.47 -21.67 10.96
C ILE A 831 22.11 -22.78 9.97
N LEU A 832 22.53 -24.01 10.30
CA LEU A 832 22.18 -25.22 9.56
C LEU A 832 21.10 -25.98 10.34
N ARG A 833 19.94 -26.21 9.72
CA ARG A 833 18.84 -27.00 10.30
C ARG A 833 18.66 -28.30 9.53
N GLN A 834 18.48 -29.40 10.25
CA GLN A 834 17.93 -30.64 9.69
C GLN A 834 16.45 -30.74 10.09
N MET A 835 15.57 -30.91 9.13
CA MET A 835 14.14 -31.11 9.33
C MET A 835 13.70 -32.46 8.75
N GLU A 836 12.61 -33.00 9.29
CA GLU A 836 11.90 -34.14 8.72
C GLU A 836 10.49 -33.72 8.33
N ILE A 837 10.09 -34.01 7.09
CA ILE A 837 8.76 -33.69 6.57
C ILE A 837 7.97 -34.97 6.26
N THR A 838 6.67 -34.93 6.57
CA THR A 838 5.69 -36.00 6.30
C THR A 838 4.36 -35.40 5.84
N THR A 839 3.59 -36.18 5.08
CA THR A 839 2.23 -35.79 4.65
C THR A 839 1.18 -36.49 5.51
N GLY A 840 0.09 -35.81 5.88
CA GLY A 840 -0.99 -36.43 6.65
C GLY A 840 -1.65 -37.62 5.94
N ASN A 841 -1.62 -37.63 4.61
CA ASN A 841 -2.08 -38.74 3.75
C ASN A 841 -1.18 -39.99 3.84
N ASP A 842 0.09 -39.84 4.21
CA ASP A 842 1.10 -40.91 4.32
C ASP A 842 2.18 -40.49 5.31
N ARG A 843 2.00 -40.89 6.57
CA ARG A 843 2.92 -40.60 7.68
C ARG A 843 4.10 -41.57 7.77
N GLU A 844 4.14 -42.62 6.93
CA GLU A 844 5.28 -43.55 6.84
C GLU A 844 6.37 -43.00 5.91
N LYS A 845 5.98 -42.29 4.84
CA LYS A 845 6.92 -41.56 3.98
C LYS A 845 7.45 -40.30 4.64
N LYS A 846 8.51 -40.48 5.43
CA LYS A 846 9.39 -39.41 5.94
C LYS A 846 10.42 -38.98 4.89
N ARG A 847 10.73 -37.69 4.81
CA ARG A 847 11.87 -37.16 4.04
C ARG A 847 12.68 -36.19 4.88
N ARG A 848 14.00 -36.22 4.73
CA ARG A 848 14.91 -35.24 5.35
C ARG A 848 15.03 -34.02 4.44
N VAL A 849 14.98 -32.82 5.03
CA VAL A 849 15.24 -31.55 4.33
C VAL A 849 16.20 -30.72 5.18
N TRP A 850 17.30 -30.29 4.58
CA TRP A 850 18.24 -29.36 5.20
C TRP A 850 17.83 -27.91 4.88
N GLN A 851 17.96 -27.00 5.84
CA GLN A 851 17.94 -25.55 5.59
C GLN A 851 19.29 -24.96 6.00
N LEU A 852 19.99 -24.36 5.04
CA LEU A 852 21.14 -23.48 5.30
C LEU A 852 20.62 -22.04 5.33
N HIS A 853 20.61 -21.43 6.51
CA HIS A 853 20.17 -20.05 6.74
C HIS A 853 21.39 -19.15 6.97
N PHE A 854 21.70 -18.28 6.00
CA PHE A 854 22.84 -17.36 6.05
C PHE A 854 22.40 -15.97 6.51
N LEU A 855 22.94 -15.52 7.65
CA LEU A 855 22.54 -14.31 8.37
C LEU A 855 23.43 -13.09 8.06
N ALA A 856 24.58 -13.28 7.41
CA ALA A 856 25.57 -12.21 7.15
C ALA A 856 25.55 -11.64 5.71
N TRP A 857 24.45 -11.83 4.97
CA TRP A 857 24.23 -11.10 3.72
C TRP A 857 23.42 -9.81 4.00
N PRO A 858 24.01 -8.60 3.89
CA PRO A 858 23.28 -7.34 4.04
C PRO A 858 22.29 -7.11 2.88
N ASP A 859 21.31 -6.22 3.05
CA ASP A 859 20.29 -5.98 2.00
C ASP A 859 20.73 -4.99 0.94
N HIS A 860 20.36 -5.30 -0.30
CA HIS A 860 20.76 -4.61 -1.53
C HIS A 860 22.28 -4.45 -1.76
N ARG A 861 23.12 -5.07 -0.93
CA ARG A 861 24.59 -4.99 -0.97
C ARG A 861 25.29 -6.33 -1.16
N ALA A 862 26.56 -6.29 -1.52
CA ALA A 862 27.48 -7.41 -1.43
C ALA A 862 27.70 -7.87 0.03
N SER A 863 27.93 -9.17 0.22
CA SER A 863 28.65 -9.71 1.39
C SER A 863 30.14 -9.87 0.99
N SER A 864 31.02 -10.40 1.84
CA SER A 864 32.39 -10.67 1.35
C SER A 864 32.38 -11.84 0.34
N PRO A 865 33.18 -11.79 -0.75
CA PRO A 865 33.27 -12.88 -1.72
C PRO A 865 33.57 -14.23 -1.04
N GLN A 866 34.51 -14.24 -0.09
CA GLN A 866 34.92 -15.43 0.65
C GLN A 866 33.75 -16.03 1.45
N SER A 867 32.89 -15.19 2.04
CA SER A 867 31.69 -15.66 2.75
C SER A 867 30.70 -16.32 1.80
N VAL A 868 30.47 -15.73 0.62
CA VAL A 868 29.55 -16.29 -0.37
C VAL A 868 30.09 -17.58 -0.97
N LEU A 869 31.38 -17.65 -1.29
CA LEU A 869 32.04 -18.87 -1.78
C LEU A 869 32.01 -20.00 -0.72
N ALA A 870 32.25 -19.69 0.56
CA ALA A 870 32.16 -20.65 1.66
C ALA A 870 30.74 -21.23 1.84
N ILE A 871 29.70 -20.39 1.74
CA ILE A 871 28.29 -20.85 1.78
C ILE A 871 27.95 -21.68 0.54
N LEU A 872 28.46 -21.30 -0.63
CA LEU A 872 28.25 -21.99 -1.89
C LEU A 872 28.89 -23.39 -1.87
N ASP A 873 30.10 -23.54 -1.33
CA ASP A 873 30.74 -24.85 -1.17
C ASP A 873 30.01 -25.74 -0.17
N LEU A 874 29.57 -25.20 0.98
CA LEU A 874 28.76 -25.94 1.95
C LEU A 874 27.40 -26.36 1.35
N ALA A 875 26.75 -25.49 0.56
CA ALA A 875 25.51 -25.81 -0.14
C ALA A 875 25.70 -26.90 -1.21
N ARG A 876 26.80 -26.85 -1.97
CA ARG A 876 27.19 -27.90 -2.93
C ARG A 876 27.43 -29.24 -2.23
N GLU A 877 28.17 -29.24 -1.13
CA GLU A 877 28.45 -30.45 -0.36
C GLU A 877 27.17 -31.07 0.21
N LEU A 878 26.30 -30.26 0.83
CA LEU A 878 25.00 -30.69 1.34
C LEU A 878 24.12 -31.26 0.22
N GLN A 879 24.06 -30.60 -0.94
CA GLN A 879 23.28 -31.07 -2.09
C GLN A 879 23.80 -32.43 -2.58
N THR A 880 25.11 -32.62 -2.73
CA THR A 880 25.69 -33.92 -3.15
C THR A 880 25.48 -35.02 -2.11
N ARG A 881 25.51 -34.71 -0.81
CA ARG A 881 25.14 -35.67 0.25
C ARG A 881 23.64 -36.06 0.16
N VAL A 882 22.77 -35.08 -0.06
CA VAL A 882 21.32 -35.25 -0.25
C VAL A 882 20.98 -36.09 -1.50
N GLU A 883 21.63 -35.82 -2.63
CA GLU A 883 21.50 -36.59 -3.89
C GLU A 883 22.04 -38.03 -3.78
N ALA A 884 22.91 -38.31 -2.80
CA ALA A 884 23.40 -39.65 -2.50
C ALA A 884 22.53 -40.43 -1.51
N GLU A 885 21.75 -39.75 -0.64
CA GLU A 885 20.79 -40.39 0.26
C GLU A 885 19.47 -40.76 -0.45
N PHE A 886 19.00 -39.96 -1.42
CA PHE A 886 17.74 -40.20 -2.15
C PHE A 886 17.69 -39.52 -3.53
N GLU A 887 16.67 -39.86 -4.35
CA GLU A 887 16.34 -39.15 -5.59
C GLU A 887 15.83 -37.71 -5.29
N ALA A 888 16.74 -36.85 -4.88
CA ALA A 888 16.50 -35.45 -4.57
C ALA A 888 16.26 -34.62 -5.83
N GLY A 889 15.40 -33.61 -5.70
CA GLY A 889 15.19 -32.60 -6.73
C GLY A 889 16.11 -31.37 -6.55
N PRO A 890 15.87 -30.31 -7.34
CA PRO A 890 16.66 -29.08 -7.28
C PRO A 890 16.56 -28.43 -5.90
N MET A 891 17.65 -27.80 -5.45
CA MET A 891 17.65 -27.00 -4.23
C MET A 891 16.70 -25.79 -4.36
N VAL A 892 16.02 -25.46 -3.26
CA VAL A 892 15.21 -24.24 -3.17
C VAL A 892 16.10 -23.12 -2.66
N VAL A 893 16.17 -21.99 -3.36
CA VAL A 893 16.92 -20.79 -2.92
C VAL A 893 15.96 -19.63 -2.77
N HIS A 894 16.02 -18.91 -1.64
CA HIS A 894 15.22 -17.70 -1.44
C HIS A 894 15.95 -16.63 -0.62
N CYS A 895 15.49 -15.40 -0.75
CA CYS A 895 15.78 -14.29 0.14
C CYS A 895 14.42 -13.69 0.56
N SER A 896 14.25 -12.36 0.53
CA SER A 896 12.92 -11.76 0.71
C SER A 896 12.08 -11.84 -0.57
N ALA A 897 12.54 -11.25 -1.66
CA ALA A 897 11.82 -11.25 -2.94
C ALA A 897 12.15 -12.46 -3.85
N GLY A 898 13.28 -13.13 -3.60
CA GLY A 898 13.75 -14.24 -4.43
C GLY A 898 14.29 -13.80 -5.79
N CYS A 899 15.03 -12.69 -5.85
CA CYS A 899 15.60 -12.18 -7.11
C CYS A 899 17.02 -11.62 -6.94
N GLY A 900 17.24 -10.68 -6.02
CA GLY A 900 18.56 -10.07 -5.76
C GLY A 900 19.63 -11.03 -5.22
N ARG A 901 19.76 -11.17 -3.89
CA ARG A 901 20.73 -12.09 -3.26
C ARG A 901 20.64 -13.53 -3.82
N THR A 902 19.43 -14.00 -4.08
CA THR A 902 19.17 -15.32 -4.67
C THR A 902 19.73 -15.47 -6.08
N GLY A 903 19.44 -14.53 -6.98
CA GLY A 903 20.02 -14.55 -8.33
C GLY A 903 21.53 -14.43 -8.30
N THR A 904 22.06 -13.61 -7.38
CA THR A 904 23.51 -13.45 -7.17
C THR A 904 24.18 -14.78 -6.79
N PHE A 905 23.63 -15.48 -5.78
CA PHE A 905 24.11 -16.79 -5.35
C PHE A 905 24.04 -17.85 -6.47
N CYS A 906 22.89 -17.97 -7.13
CA CYS A 906 22.71 -18.93 -8.23
C CYS A 906 23.60 -18.61 -9.45
N ALA A 907 23.91 -17.33 -9.70
CA ALA A 907 24.71 -16.92 -10.86
C ALA A 907 26.19 -17.25 -10.62
N ILE A 908 26.69 -17.00 -9.41
CA ILE A 908 28.04 -17.39 -9.00
C ILE A 908 28.18 -18.92 -9.03
N ASP A 909 27.22 -19.70 -8.52
CA ASP A 909 27.28 -21.17 -8.60
C ASP A 909 27.22 -21.69 -10.04
N GLY A 910 26.37 -21.09 -10.88
CA GLY A 910 26.29 -21.40 -12.30
C GLY A 910 27.61 -21.14 -13.04
N VAL A 911 28.18 -19.94 -12.90
CA VAL A 911 29.43 -19.58 -13.59
C VAL A 911 30.62 -20.40 -13.09
N ILE A 912 30.71 -20.69 -11.79
CA ILE A 912 31.73 -21.60 -11.25
C ILE A 912 31.55 -23.00 -11.85
N ALA A 913 30.32 -23.54 -11.93
CA ALA A 913 30.07 -24.83 -12.57
C ALA A 913 30.45 -24.87 -14.06
N LEU A 914 30.30 -23.77 -14.79
CA LEU A 914 30.75 -23.67 -16.19
C LEU A 914 32.28 -23.70 -16.29
N LEU A 915 32.98 -22.94 -15.46
CA LEU A 915 34.44 -22.88 -15.41
C LEU A 915 35.08 -24.21 -14.93
N GLU A 916 34.37 -24.97 -14.10
CA GLU A 916 34.74 -26.33 -13.70
C GLU A 916 34.60 -27.34 -14.84
N ASN A 917 33.56 -27.20 -15.69
CA ASN A 917 33.13 -28.23 -16.62
C ASN A 917 33.78 -28.19 -18.01
N GLY A 918 34.21 -27.03 -18.56
CA GLY A 918 34.91 -27.07 -19.85
C GLY A 918 35.10 -25.76 -20.63
N ASP A 919 35.56 -25.94 -21.87
CA ASP A 919 36.26 -24.93 -22.67
C ASP A 919 35.37 -23.79 -23.19
N ASP A 920 34.06 -24.00 -23.36
CA ASP A 920 33.16 -22.94 -23.84
C ASP A 920 33.12 -21.73 -22.89
N ALA A 921 33.26 -21.97 -21.57
CA ALA A 921 33.36 -20.94 -20.54
C ALA A 921 34.72 -20.19 -20.53
N ARG A 922 35.68 -20.71 -21.29
CA ARG A 922 37.04 -20.16 -21.50
C ARG A 922 37.17 -19.48 -22.88
N GLY A 923 36.07 -19.35 -23.62
CA GLY A 923 36.01 -18.65 -24.90
C GLY A 923 35.78 -17.15 -24.76
N GLU A 924 35.26 -16.55 -25.83
CA GLU A 924 35.02 -15.10 -25.94
C GLU A 924 33.76 -14.60 -25.25
N LEU A 925 32.82 -15.49 -24.87
CA LEU A 925 31.54 -15.12 -24.28
C LEU A 925 31.68 -14.74 -22.80
N ASP A 926 31.12 -13.59 -22.41
CA ASP A 926 30.91 -13.27 -20.99
C ASP A 926 29.81 -14.16 -20.41
N VAL A 927 30.23 -15.18 -19.67
CA VAL A 927 29.31 -16.14 -19.04
C VAL A 927 28.62 -15.57 -17.79
N VAL A 928 29.08 -14.46 -17.20
CA VAL A 928 28.36 -13.79 -16.11
C VAL A 928 27.17 -13.02 -16.68
N HIS A 929 27.38 -12.19 -17.70
CA HIS A 929 26.30 -11.55 -18.45
C HIS A 929 25.29 -12.60 -18.91
N ALA A 930 25.75 -13.59 -19.70
CA ALA A 930 24.85 -14.57 -20.31
C ALA A 930 24.11 -15.45 -19.28
N THR A 931 24.68 -15.72 -18.10
CA THR A 931 23.96 -16.44 -17.03
C THR A 931 22.88 -15.56 -16.38
N VAL A 932 23.17 -14.28 -16.10
CA VAL A 932 22.20 -13.35 -15.49
C VAL A 932 21.05 -13.02 -16.45
N GLU A 933 21.38 -12.74 -17.71
CA GLU A 933 20.41 -12.48 -18.77
C GLU A 933 19.48 -13.70 -18.99
N LYS A 934 20.05 -14.92 -18.94
CA LYS A 934 19.31 -16.18 -18.99
C LYS A 934 18.42 -16.43 -17.76
N PHE A 935 18.85 -16.03 -16.57
CA PHE A 935 18.00 -16.09 -15.38
C PHE A 935 16.79 -15.14 -15.49
N ARG A 936 16.95 -13.97 -16.11
CA ARG A 936 15.85 -13.02 -16.36
C ARG A 936 14.87 -13.45 -17.47
N GLU A 937 15.18 -14.50 -18.23
CA GLU A 937 14.15 -15.23 -18.99
C GLU A 937 13.25 -16.12 -18.11
N HIS A 938 13.75 -16.57 -16.95
CA HIS A 938 13.08 -17.51 -16.07
C HIS A 938 12.39 -16.85 -14.87
N ARG A 939 12.91 -15.75 -14.33
CA ARG A 939 12.28 -14.99 -13.24
C ARG A 939 12.69 -13.52 -13.29
N VAL A 940 11.75 -12.62 -13.01
CA VAL A 940 11.99 -11.17 -13.06
C VAL A 940 13.08 -10.71 -12.08
N SER A 941 13.90 -9.76 -12.53
CA SER A 941 14.89 -8.99 -11.77
C SER A 941 15.92 -9.84 -11.01
N MET A 942 16.21 -11.04 -11.52
CA MET A 942 17.31 -11.89 -11.05
C MET A 942 18.63 -11.13 -11.18
N VAL A 943 19.37 -11.02 -10.06
CA VAL A 943 20.43 -10.02 -9.84
C VAL A 943 19.85 -8.60 -10.00
N GLN A 944 19.49 -8.00 -8.86
CA GLN A 944 18.57 -6.86 -8.78
C GLN A 944 19.28 -5.49 -8.75
N THR A 945 20.60 -5.45 -8.52
CA THR A 945 21.38 -4.21 -8.54
C THR A 945 22.67 -4.37 -9.33
N LEU A 946 23.18 -3.26 -9.88
CA LEU A 946 24.50 -3.18 -10.51
C LEU A 946 25.63 -3.60 -9.55
N GLU A 947 25.49 -3.34 -8.24
CA GLU A 947 26.43 -3.81 -7.22
C GLU A 947 26.44 -5.35 -7.13
N GLN A 948 25.26 -5.99 -7.12
CA GLN A 948 25.14 -7.46 -7.16
C GLN A 948 25.68 -8.05 -8.46
N TYR A 949 25.48 -7.36 -9.59
CA TYR A 949 26.02 -7.79 -10.89
C TYR A 949 27.55 -7.72 -10.94
N ALA A 950 28.15 -6.60 -10.53
CA ALA A 950 29.59 -6.47 -10.41
C ALA A 950 30.19 -7.49 -9.41
N PHE A 951 29.50 -7.75 -8.30
CA PHE A 951 29.90 -8.74 -7.31
C PHE A 951 29.95 -10.18 -7.86
N CYS A 952 29.15 -10.53 -8.88
CA CYS A 952 29.29 -11.82 -9.56
C CYS A 952 30.67 -11.97 -10.22
N TYR A 953 31.20 -10.91 -10.85
CA TYR A 953 32.56 -10.92 -11.41
C TYR A 953 33.63 -10.98 -10.32
N GLU A 954 33.47 -10.19 -9.25
CA GLU A 954 34.38 -10.17 -8.09
C GLU A 954 34.49 -11.56 -7.44
N ALA A 955 33.36 -12.24 -7.18
CA ALA A 955 33.33 -13.57 -6.59
C ALA A 955 33.91 -14.66 -7.52
N VAL A 956 33.71 -14.55 -8.84
CA VAL A 956 34.33 -15.47 -9.81
C VAL A 956 35.85 -15.27 -9.88
N LEU A 957 36.34 -14.03 -9.88
CA LEU A 957 37.78 -13.73 -9.81
C LEU A 957 38.40 -14.27 -8.51
N TYR A 958 37.72 -14.11 -7.36
CA TYR A 958 38.17 -14.71 -6.10
C TYR A 958 38.20 -16.24 -6.14
N ARG A 959 37.25 -16.91 -6.80
CA ARG A 959 37.29 -18.37 -6.96
C ARG A 959 38.48 -18.83 -7.82
N ILE A 960 38.80 -18.09 -8.89
CA ILE A 960 39.99 -18.36 -9.72
C ILE A 960 41.27 -18.18 -8.88
N LEU A 961 41.31 -17.19 -7.97
CA LEU A 961 42.44 -16.94 -7.08
C LEU A 961 42.61 -18.07 -6.04
N GLU A 962 41.51 -18.54 -5.45
CA GLU A 962 41.49 -19.73 -4.59
C GLU A 962 42.06 -20.96 -5.32
N TRP A 963 41.58 -21.23 -6.53
CA TRP A 963 42.05 -22.34 -7.37
C TRP A 963 43.53 -22.24 -7.72
N GLN A 964 44.03 -21.04 -8.06
CA GLN A 964 45.44 -20.77 -8.34
C GLN A 964 46.36 -21.08 -7.15
N HIS A 965 45.90 -20.80 -5.93
CA HIS A 965 46.61 -21.13 -4.69
C HIS A 965 46.30 -22.53 -4.13
N GLY A 966 45.59 -23.38 -4.88
CA GLY A 966 45.33 -24.77 -4.52
C GLY A 966 44.24 -24.98 -3.48
N VAL A 967 43.39 -23.98 -3.24
CA VAL A 967 42.20 -24.11 -2.39
C VAL A 967 41.07 -24.80 -3.18
N GLY A 968 40.32 -25.68 -2.52
CA GLY A 968 39.24 -26.45 -3.15
C GLY A 968 39.73 -27.53 -4.11
N LYS A 969 39.00 -27.75 -5.22
CA LYS A 969 39.35 -28.69 -6.30
C LYS A 969 39.44 -27.93 -7.62
N PRO A 970 40.59 -27.33 -7.97
CA PRO A 970 40.72 -26.52 -9.17
C PRO A 970 40.53 -27.35 -10.45
N PRO A 971 39.93 -26.78 -11.51
CA PRO A 971 39.82 -27.44 -12.80
C PRO A 971 41.18 -27.55 -13.49
N ARG A 972 41.33 -28.55 -14.37
CA ARG A 972 42.61 -28.96 -14.99
C ARG A 972 43.34 -27.88 -15.80
N TRP A 973 42.68 -26.78 -16.12
CA TRP A 973 43.24 -25.67 -16.89
C TRP A 973 43.86 -24.57 -16.02
N ILE A 974 43.59 -24.56 -14.71
CA ILE A 974 44.27 -23.67 -13.76
C ILE A 974 45.67 -24.21 -13.47
N THR A 975 46.69 -23.40 -13.73
CA THR A 975 48.05 -23.64 -13.27
C THR A 975 48.15 -23.24 -11.80
N GLN A 976 48.34 -24.22 -10.92
CA GLN A 976 48.59 -23.99 -9.50
C GLN A 976 50.00 -23.42 -9.27
N PHE A 977 50.12 -22.43 -8.39
CA PHE A 977 51.40 -21.88 -7.96
C PHE A 977 51.59 -22.08 -6.45
N GLN A 978 52.53 -22.94 -6.08
CA GLN A 978 52.93 -23.15 -4.69
C GLN A 978 53.69 -21.92 -4.17
N THR A 979 52.95 -21.00 -3.55
CA THR A 979 53.55 -19.95 -2.70
C THR A 979 54.21 -20.60 -1.48
N ALA A 980 55.33 -20.05 -1.00
CA ALA A 980 56.11 -20.66 0.08
C ALA A 980 55.31 -20.87 1.39
N ALA A 981 54.25 -20.09 1.61
CA ALA A 981 53.33 -20.25 2.75
C ALA A 981 52.54 -21.58 2.71
N ALA A 982 52.21 -22.10 1.52
CA ALA A 982 51.53 -23.38 1.36
C ALA A 982 52.42 -24.57 1.77
N LEU A 983 53.74 -24.45 1.59
CA LEU A 983 54.70 -25.46 2.06
C LEU A 983 54.81 -25.48 3.59
N GLN A 984 54.66 -24.34 4.27
CA GLN A 984 54.58 -24.32 5.75
C GLN A 984 53.29 -24.98 6.27
N THR A 985 52.13 -24.62 5.73
CA THR A 985 50.85 -25.19 6.18
C THR A 985 50.65 -26.66 5.80
N ALA A 986 51.33 -27.17 4.76
CA ALA A 986 51.44 -28.60 4.50
C ALA A 986 52.31 -29.30 5.55
N ALA A 987 53.51 -28.77 5.83
CA ALA A 987 54.42 -29.34 6.82
C ALA A 987 53.81 -29.38 8.24
N GLU A 988 53.03 -28.37 8.63
CA GLU A 988 52.32 -28.33 9.91
C GLU A 988 51.20 -29.38 10.02
N LYS A 989 50.57 -29.79 8.90
CA LYS A 989 49.59 -30.88 8.90
C LYS A 989 50.25 -32.26 9.00
N ASP A 990 51.33 -32.49 8.26
CA ASP A 990 52.07 -33.77 8.30
C ASP A 990 52.76 -34.03 9.65
N THR A 991 52.96 -33.01 10.49
CA THR A 991 53.49 -33.16 11.85
C THR A 991 52.45 -33.52 12.93
N ILE A 992 51.14 -33.51 12.63
CA ILE A 992 50.09 -33.82 13.62
C ILE A 992 49.72 -35.32 13.60
N SER A 993 50.04 -36.07 12.55
CA SER A 993 49.83 -37.51 12.47
C SER A 993 50.92 -38.34 13.19
N GLY A 994 51.12 -38.08 14.48
CA GLY A 994 51.84 -38.97 15.40
C GLY A 994 50.89 -40.01 16.01
N PRO A 995 51.30 -41.28 16.19
CA PRO A 995 50.37 -42.35 16.59
C PRO A 995 50.16 -42.44 18.11
N VAL A 996 48.96 -42.04 18.57
CA VAL A 996 48.31 -42.49 19.83
C VAL A 996 46.81 -42.65 19.56
#